data_AF-A0A917X1A2-F1
#
_entry.id   AF-A0A917X1A2-F1
#
_cell.length_a   1.000
_cell.length_b   1.000
_cell.length_c   1.000
_cell.angle_alpha   90.00
_cell.angle_beta   90.00
_cell.angle_gamma   90.00
#
_symmetry.space_group_name_H-M   'P 1'
#
loop_
_entity.id
_entity.type
_entity.pdbx_description
1 polymer ?
#
loop_
_entity_poly.entity_id
_entity_poly.type
_entity_poly.pdbx_seq_one_letter_code
_entity_poly.pdbx_strand_id
1 'polypeptide(L)'
;MSPTVDCDDCGGLGFRVRRCQCTWGGDRLIVDGGEYRDEAYADCQLCGGDGSVAEPCHRCARGGRRRAQLVVTVVNLDTGAAASRRLVPGRLDPPPDRERVGRAGELLAGLCAAVGVRGLRPRWGRRSVDDTLYWLSPQWRPELPTRQRWALEAEALARHDYDPWWVFVGRSSETPPPPNPPAELSRLCALADLLHLDLVVEVRRRSYHEVVWDIRYELPGSPVPLDPQVHAHARDLPSAIADTSFRSAICGLDERGRHAPLHTVRPVAAVGVPPIMDLDRLGRAVLAELAGDAPGAQAIWRDGRWWHTALHPTGSVETLHERETGQIIRHVADSLRRAPEPPDPAWWGEPIPHRPCPDCRPGSRLRRCYCRLGRSGPDPACPDCSGAGLAPSGRCCFTCRDSGRIPAALVVTVTDLRRVSHETWRPVVGEPAPVVAHQPNGKPVHQLGPHRRLARYATTFGVRPADLTRLDTDWPVDQDLLDGIVTVHEPDVEPARRHVEQLAARLPGARLFVLAAAPDAPSLTDLLRLAHALDLAAVLTYCDHRLDAGDPLKIQGERWDVRLAARGAQVGAELPFGASVEAAVARCVEHLDSHLVAAVPREPDQPVPSPQTAPAPPVPDPTELLRRVGRHYAGQPVVASFDRTGCRLWLTEESGVRPLAQAATLEDAVSALRL
;
A
#
# COMPACT_ATOMS: atom_id res chain seq x y z
N MET A 1 28.88 -15.00 -16.94
CA MET A 1 27.95 -15.92 -16.25
C MET A 1 27.90 -15.54 -14.79
N SER A 2 26.70 -15.53 -14.21
CA SER A 2 26.52 -15.30 -12.77
C SER A 2 26.93 -16.55 -11.98
N PRO A 3 27.57 -16.38 -10.81
CA PRO A 3 27.77 -17.49 -9.90
C PRO A 3 26.40 -17.99 -9.42
N THR A 4 26.22 -19.30 -9.46
CA THR A 4 25.01 -19.98 -9.01
C THR A 4 25.36 -20.98 -7.93
N VAL A 5 24.39 -21.26 -7.07
CA VAL A 5 24.43 -22.35 -6.10
C VAL A 5 23.26 -23.27 -6.35
N ASP A 6 23.42 -24.55 -6.01
CA ASP A 6 22.27 -25.43 -5.95
C ASP A 6 21.30 -24.89 -4.90
N CYS A 7 20.01 -25.00 -5.20
CA CYS A 7 18.98 -24.59 -4.27
C CYS A 7 19.01 -25.51 -3.06
N ASP A 8 19.46 -24.98 -1.93
CA ASP A 8 19.48 -25.63 -0.62
C ASP A 8 18.08 -26.16 -0.23
N ASP A 9 17.04 -25.45 -0.65
CA ASP A 9 15.65 -25.80 -0.31
C ASP A 9 15.09 -27.03 -1.03
N CYS A 10 15.65 -27.39 -2.19
CA CYS A 10 15.21 -28.54 -2.97
C CYS A 10 16.34 -29.48 -3.39
N GLY A 11 17.56 -29.28 -2.88
CA GLY A 11 18.74 -30.06 -3.24
C GLY A 11 19.03 -30.07 -4.75
N GLY A 12 18.65 -29.02 -5.48
CA GLY A 12 18.82 -28.96 -6.93
C GLY A 12 17.68 -29.53 -7.78
N LEU A 13 16.66 -30.14 -7.17
CA LEU A 13 15.61 -30.87 -7.90
C LEU A 13 14.53 -29.98 -8.54
N GLY A 14 14.44 -28.71 -8.15
CA GLY A 14 13.41 -27.78 -8.63
C GLY A 14 12.02 -27.98 -8.01
N PHE A 15 11.81 -29.07 -7.29
CA PHE A 15 10.65 -29.33 -6.44
C PHE A 15 11.11 -29.91 -5.11
N ARG A 16 10.29 -29.77 -4.08
CA ARG A 16 10.59 -30.27 -2.74
C ARG A 16 9.46 -31.16 -2.28
N VAL A 17 9.81 -32.23 -1.59
CA VAL A 17 8.82 -33.06 -0.88
C VAL A 17 8.64 -32.46 0.51
N ARG A 18 7.56 -31.71 0.62
CA ARG A 18 6.87 -31.24 1.82
C ARG A 18 6.44 -32.33 2.77
N ARG A 19 6.67 -32.22 4.09
CA ARG A 19 5.58 -32.63 5.00
C ARG A 19 4.36 -31.79 4.65
N CYS A 20 3.24 -32.44 4.39
CA CYS A 20 1.97 -31.77 4.17
C CYS A 20 1.63 -30.98 5.44
N GLN A 21 1.12 -29.76 5.29
CA GLN A 21 0.73 -28.92 6.43
C GLN A 21 -0.34 -29.61 7.32
N CYS A 22 -1.00 -30.66 6.81
CA CYS A 22 -1.94 -31.45 7.59
C CYS A 22 -1.30 -32.17 8.78
N THR A 23 -0.01 -32.49 8.65
CA THR A 23 0.80 -33.14 9.69
C THR A 23 1.11 -32.25 10.88
N TRP A 24 0.78 -30.96 10.83
CA TRP A 24 0.92 -30.10 12.02
C TRP A 24 -0.25 -30.33 12.96
N GLY A 25 -1.45 -30.58 12.40
CA GLY A 25 -2.66 -30.76 13.18
C GLY A 25 -2.95 -32.17 13.66
N GLY A 26 -2.25 -33.18 13.13
CA GLY A 26 -2.61 -34.58 13.34
C GLY A 26 -3.85 -34.97 12.54
N ASP A 27 -4.41 -36.14 12.86
CA ASP A 27 -5.69 -36.61 12.31
C ASP A 27 -6.90 -35.92 12.97
N ARG A 28 -6.87 -34.58 13.00
CA ARG A 28 -7.94 -33.75 13.56
C ARG A 28 -8.45 -32.78 12.51
N LEU A 29 -9.76 -32.60 12.50
CA LEU A 29 -10.38 -31.57 11.67
C LEU A 29 -10.09 -30.15 12.21
N ILE A 30 -10.13 -29.95 13.54
CA ILE A 30 -9.86 -28.64 14.17
C ILE A 30 -8.49 -28.68 14.87
N VAL A 31 -7.64 -27.72 14.54
CA VAL A 31 -6.24 -27.66 14.96
C VAL A 31 -5.97 -26.34 15.66
N ASP A 32 -5.43 -26.40 16.88
CA ASP A 32 -4.95 -25.21 17.58
C ASP A 32 -3.69 -24.64 16.92
N GLY A 33 -3.70 -23.34 16.63
CA GLY A 33 -2.53 -22.64 16.12
C GLY A 33 -1.36 -22.74 17.10
N GLY A 34 -0.36 -23.57 16.78
CA GLY A 34 0.83 -23.79 17.60
C GLY A 34 0.98 -25.20 18.18
N GLU A 35 -0.04 -26.07 18.07
CA GLU A 35 0.13 -27.50 18.35
C GLU A 35 0.76 -28.21 17.14
N TYR A 36 1.69 -29.13 17.39
CA TYR A 36 2.32 -29.99 16.38
C TYR A 36 2.09 -31.46 16.73
N ARG A 37 1.40 -32.20 15.86
CA ARG A 37 1.13 -33.63 16.02
C ARG A 37 1.52 -34.32 14.72
N ASP A 38 2.72 -34.91 14.70
CA ASP A 38 3.40 -35.49 13.53
C ASP A 38 2.68 -36.67 12.87
N GLU A 39 1.42 -36.48 12.48
CA GLU A 39 0.46 -37.47 12.00
C GLU A 39 -0.39 -36.83 10.89
N ALA A 40 -0.57 -37.52 9.77
CA ALA A 40 -1.30 -36.98 8.64
C ALA A 40 -2.82 -37.00 8.88
N TYR A 41 -3.50 -35.94 8.43
CA TYR A 41 -4.95 -35.94 8.39
C TYR A 41 -5.46 -36.88 7.29
N ALA A 42 -6.25 -37.88 7.66
CA ALA A 42 -6.68 -38.94 6.75
C ALA A 42 -7.44 -38.41 5.53
N ASP A 43 -8.30 -37.41 5.73
CA ASP A 43 -9.11 -36.79 4.68
C ASP A 43 -8.43 -35.57 4.04
N CYS A 44 -7.10 -35.48 4.10
CA CYS A 44 -6.40 -34.31 3.59
C CYS A 44 -6.59 -34.14 2.08
N GLN A 45 -7.14 -33.00 1.66
CA GLN A 45 -7.42 -32.70 0.26
C GLN A 45 -6.17 -32.44 -0.60
N LEU A 46 -5.01 -32.18 0.03
CA LEU A 46 -3.74 -31.96 -0.67
C LEU A 46 -2.92 -33.23 -0.84
N CYS A 47 -2.75 -34.02 0.22
CA CYS A 47 -1.91 -35.22 0.19
C CYS A 47 -2.70 -36.54 0.14
N GLY A 48 -4.03 -36.51 0.20
CA GLY A 48 -4.86 -37.72 0.25
C GLY A 48 -4.54 -38.64 1.42
N GLY A 49 -4.15 -38.07 2.58
CA GLY A 49 -3.76 -38.84 3.77
C GLY A 49 -2.29 -39.31 3.83
N ASP A 50 -1.48 -39.11 2.79
CA ASP A 50 -0.07 -39.56 2.76
C ASP A 50 0.86 -38.78 3.71
N GLY A 51 0.45 -37.56 4.10
CA GLY A 51 1.26 -36.68 4.96
C GLY A 51 2.39 -35.97 4.24
N SER A 52 2.55 -36.16 2.93
CA SER A 52 3.57 -35.48 2.11
C SER A 52 2.97 -34.84 0.85
N VAL A 53 3.57 -33.73 0.40
CA VAL A 53 3.21 -33.06 -0.86
C VAL A 53 4.45 -32.69 -1.64
N ALA A 54 4.45 -32.99 -2.94
CA ALA A 54 5.45 -32.46 -3.85
C ALA A 54 5.01 -31.07 -4.31
N GLU A 55 5.77 -30.05 -3.94
CA GLU A 55 5.48 -28.68 -4.36
C GLU A 55 6.64 -28.10 -5.17
N PRO A 56 6.34 -27.23 -6.15
CA PRO A 56 7.35 -26.43 -6.81
C PRO A 56 8.26 -25.75 -5.80
N CYS A 57 9.58 -25.81 -6.01
CA CYS A 57 10.48 -25.02 -5.19
C CYS A 57 10.33 -23.56 -5.62
N HIS A 58 9.54 -22.80 -4.85
CA HIS A 58 9.35 -21.37 -5.06
C HIS A 58 10.70 -20.64 -4.98
N ARG A 59 11.61 -21.10 -4.09
CA ARG A 59 12.93 -20.50 -3.84
C ARG A 59 13.77 -20.35 -5.10
N CYS A 60 13.82 -21.37 -5.93
CA CYS A 60 14.54 -21.34 -7.20
C CYS A 60 13.62 -21.22 -8.42
N ALA A 61 12.34 -20.88 -8.23
CA ALA A 61 11.32 -20.86 -9.28
C ALA A 61 11.33 -22.10 -10.19
N ARG A 62 11.48 -23.30 -9.59
CA ARG A 62 11.61 -24.61 -10.27
C ARG A 62 12.90 -24.88 -11.05
N GLY A 63 13.86 -23.96 -11.05
CA GLY A 63 15.11 -24.10 -11.81
C GLY A 63 16.22 -24.93 -11.13
N GLY A 64 16.02 -25.38 -9.88
CA GLY A 64 17.02 -26.12 -9.09
C GLY A 64 18.24 -25.31 -8.64
N ARG A 65 18.47 -24.13 -9.23
CA ARG A 65 19.65 -23.29 -8.98
C ARG A 65 19.22 -21.89 -8.57
N ARG A 66 20.05 -21.24 -7.76
CA ARG A 66 19.84 -19.88 -7.25
C ARG A 66 21.01 -18.99 -7.62
N ARG A 67 20.71 -17.71 -7.82
CA ARG A 67 21.73 -16.71 -8.14
C ARG A 67 22.48 -16.31 -6.88
N ALA A 68 23.80 -16.35 -6.88
CA ALA A 68 24.66 -15.91 -5.78
C ALA A 68 25.26 -14.54 -6.07
N GLN A 69 24.40 -13.55 -6.32
CA GLN A 69 24.82 -12.20 -6.72
C GLN A 69 23.86 -11.16 -6.13
N LEU A 70 24.43 -10.10 -5.56
CA LEU A 70 23.72 -8.89 -5.18
C LEU A 70 24.38 -7.71 -5.91
N VAL A 71 23.59 -6.79 -6.45
CA VAL A 71 24.08 -5.53 -7.01
C VAL A 71 23.48 -4.38 -6.24
N VAL A 72 24.34 -3.51 -5.73
CA VAL A 72 23.94 -2.25 -5.09
C VAL A 72 24.30 -1.10 -6.03
N THR A 73 23.37 -0.21 -6.27
CA THR A 73 23.51 0.92 -7.21
C THR A 73 23.15 2.23 -6.53
N VAL A 74 23.95 3.27 -6.74
CA VAL A 74 23.61 4.65 -6.38
C VAL A 74 23.42 5.46 -7.65
N VAL A 75 22.34 6.23 -7.72
CA VAL A 75 22.03 7.15 -8.81
C VAL A 75 22.02 8.58 -8.30
N ASN A 76 22.74 9.46 -9.00
CA ASN A 76 22.64 10.90 -8.82
C ASN A 76 21.58 11.47 -9.77
N LEU A 77 20.45 11.93 -9.21
CA LEU A 77 19.37 12.49 -10.03
C LEU A 77 19.70 13.83 -10.67
N ASP A 78 20.67 14.60 -10.17
CA ASP A 78 20.96 15.89 -10.78
C ASP A 78 21.75 15.72 -12.09
N THR A 79 22.57 14.66 -12.17
CA THR A 79 23.49 14.41 -13.29
C THR A 79 23.12 13.21 -14.15
N GLY A 80 22.28 12.29 -13.64
CA GLY A 80 21.97 11.02 -14.29
C GLY A 80 23.10 9.99 -14.21
N ALA A 81 24.13 10.28 -13.41
CA ALA A 81 25.21 9.34 -13.17
C ALA A 81 24.75 8.18 -12.29
N ALA A 82 25.24 6.98 -12.58
CA ALA A 82 25.00 5.79 -11.77
C ALA A 82 26.31 5.03 -11.54
N ALA A 83 26.51 4.55 -10.32
CA ALA A 83 27.59 3.64 -10.00
C ALA A 83 27.03 2.42 -9.28
N SER A 84 27.44 1.24 -9.71
CA SER A 84 27.08 -0.01 -9.07
C SER A 84 28.29 -0.73 -8.47
N ARG A 85 28.07 -1.47 -7.39
CA ARG A 85 28.98 -2.50 -6.89
C ARG A 85 28.30 -3.85 -7.00
N ARG A 86 28.94 -4.76 -7.72
CA ARG A 86 28.51 -6.15 -7.84
C ARG A 86 29.19 -6.98 -6.75
N LEU A 87 28.40 -7.55 -5.86
CA LEU A 87 28.83 -8.49 -4.84
C LEU A 87 28.67 -9.91 -5.38
N VAL A 88 29.79 -10.61 -5.44
CA VAL A 88 29.91 -12.01 -5.89
C VAL A 88 30.89 -12.73 -4.98
N PRO A 89 30.82 -14.08 -4.91
CA PRO A 89 31.78 -14.87 -4.17
C PRO A 89 33.22 -14.57 -4.59
N GLY A 90 34.10 -14.47 -3.60
CA GLY A 90 35.51 -14.11 -3.72
C GLY A 90 35.80 -12.62 -3.80
N ARG A 91 34.77 -11.77 -3.84
CA ARG A 91 34.89 -10.30 -3.90
C ARG A 91 34.07 -9.60 -2.82
N LEU A 92 33.77 -10.31 -1.74
CA LEU A 92 33.24 -9.69 -0.54
C LEU A 92 34.40 -9.14 0.28
N ASP A 93 34.15 -8.01 0.93
CA ASP A 93 35.07 -7.33 1.85
C ASP A 93 34.44 -7.40 3.25
N PRO A 94 34.51 -8.54 3.97
CA PRO A 94 33.74 -8.73 5.20
C PRO A 94 34.30 -7.90 6.35
N PRO A 95 33.43 -7.26 7.16
CA PRO A 95 33.89 -6.50 8.30
C PRO A 95 34.58 -7.40 9.34
N PRO A 96 35.49 -6.83 10.15
CA PRO A 96 36.25 -7.56 11.16
C PRO A 96 35.42 -7.93 12.41
N ASP A 97 34.16 -7.51 12.47
CA ASP A 97 33.27 -7.76 13.60
C ASP A 97 32.94 -9.26 13.75
N ARG A 98 32.45 -9.65 14.92
CA ARG A 98 32.15 -11.06 15.21
C ARG A 98 30.97 -11.59 14.40
N GLU A 99 30.02 -10.72 14.04
CA GLU A 99 28.82 -11.09 13.30
C GLU A 99 29.08 -11.15 11.79
N ARG A 100 30.10 -10.44 11.29
CA ARG A 100 30.52 -10.40 9.87
C ARG A 100 29.37 -10.06 8.95
N VAL A 101 28.64 -9.03 9.36
CA VAL A 101 27.45 -8.54 8.69
C VAL A 101 27.86 -7.38 7.80
N GLY A 102 27.83 -7.59 6.49
CA GLY A 102 28.02 -6.51 5.53
C GLY A 102 26.79 -5.61 5.51
N ARG A 103 26.95 -4.33 5.83
CA ARG A 103 25.86 -3.33 5.81
C ARG A 103 25.96 -2.42 4.60
N ALA A 104 24.84 -1.88 4.16
CA ALA A 104 24.78 -1.03 2.97
C ALA A 104 25.62 0.25 3.12
N GLY A 105 25.56 0.92 4.28
CA GLY A 105 26.20 2.21 4.54
C GLY A 105 27.68 2.32 4.12
N GLU A 106 28.51 1.33 4.44
CA GLU A 106 29.95 1.33 4.12
C GLU A 106 30.21 1.36 2.61
N LEU A 107 29.46 0.54 1.88
CA LEU A 107 29.54 0.44 0.43
C LEU A 107 28.90 1.66 -0.25
N LEU A 108 27.83 2.19 0.34
CA LEU A 108 27.13 3.37 -0.17
C LEU A 108 28.00 4.63 -0.10
N ALA A 109 28.84 4.81 0.93
CA ALA A 109 29.73 5.96 1.01
C ALA A 109 30.65 6.08 -0.22
N GLY A 110 31.26 4.97 -0.65
CA GLY A 110 32.10 4.92 -1.84
C GLY A 110 31.32 5.16 -3.14
N LEU A 111 30.14 4.56 -3.27
CA LEU A 111 29.27 4.76 -4.45
C LEU A 111 28.74 6.21 -4.54
N CYS A 112 28.28 6.78 -3.43
CA CYS A 112 27.85 8.18 -3.35
C CYS A 112 28.96 9.13 -3.76
N ALA A 113 30.19 8.92 -3.27
CA ALA A 113 31.36 9.71 -3.67
C ALA A 113 31.64 9.60 -5.17
N ALA A 114 31.55 8.39 -5.75
CA ALA A 114 31.80 8.15 -7.17
C ALA A 114 30.82 8.89 -8.10
N VAL A 115 29.57 9.09 -7.68
CA VAL A 115 28.55 9.82 -8.46
C VAL A 115 28.28 11.24 -7.96
N GLY A 116 28.96 11.70 -6.91
CA GLY A 116 28.80 13.03 -6.35
C GLY A 116 27.49 13.26 -5.57
N VAL A 117 26.90 12.22 -4.98
CA VAL A 117 25.72 12.33 -4.12
C VAL A 117 26.12 12.77 -2.70
N ARG A 118 25.43 13.78 -2.18
CA ARG A 118 25.61 14.29 -0.80
C ARG A 118 24.52 13.85 0.16
N GLY A 119 23.38 13.40 -0.36
CA GLY A 119 22.27 12.89 0.44
C GLY A 119 21.39 11.97 -0.36
N LEU A 120 21.02 10.86 0.28
CA LEU A 120 20.08 9.89 -0.26
C LEU A 120 18.65 10.36 0.02
N ARG A 121 17.73 10.00 -0.88
CA ARG A 121 16.31 10.30 -0.76
C ARG A 121 15.59 9.05 -0.23
N PRO A 122 15.18 9.03 1.05
CA PRO A 122 14.52 7.85 1.64
C PRO A 122 13.15 7.54 1.04
N ARG A 123 12.61 8.43 0.19
CA ARG A 123 11.30 8.26 -0.47
C ARG A 123 11.34 7.44 -1.76
N TRP A 124 12.52 7.06 -2.25
CA TRP A 124 12.65 6.27 -3.47
C TRP A 124 12.97 4.82 -3.10
N GLY A 125 11.99 3.94 -3.26
CA GLY A 125 12.10 2.53 -2.83
C GLY A 125 12.00 2.37 -1.30
N ARG A 126 12.13 1.13 -0.83
CA ARG A 126 11.96 0.73 0.57
C ARG A 126 13.28 0.54 1.33
N ARG A 127 14.43 0.73 0.67
CA ARG A 127 15.75 0.35 1.18
C ARG A 127 16.34 1.39 2.14
N SER A 128 16.95 0.89 3.21
CA SER A 128 17.65 1.71 4.21
C SER A 128 19.17 1.55 4.11
N VAL A 129 19.91 2.57 4.56
CA VAL A 129 21.37 2.53 4.68
C VAL A 129 21.85 1.50 5.71
N ASP A 130 20.99 1.13 6.65
CA ASP A 130 21.25 0.14 7.69
C ASP A 130 20.90 -1.29 7.25
N ASP A 131 20.36 -1.47 6.05
CA ASP A 131 20.00 -2.79 5.52
C ASP A 131 21.24 -3.69 5.42
N THR A 132 21.05 -4.96 5.81
CA THR A 132 22.08 -5.99 5.73
C THR A 132 22.21 -6.52 4.31
N LEU A 133 23.38 -6.31 3.69
CA LEU A 133 23.73 -6.79 2.35
C LEU A 133 24.03 -8.29 2.32
N TYR A 134 24.64 -8.81 3.37
CA TYR A 134 24.91 -10.23 3.55
C TYR A 134 25.26 -10.53 5.00
N TRP A 135 25.00 -11.76 5.41
CA TRP A 135 25.44 -12.29 6.68
C TRP A 135 26.21 -13.59 6.44
N LEU A 136 27.51 -13.57 6.68
CA LEU A 136 28.35 -14.75 6.49
C LEU A 136 28.13 -15.77 7.61
N SER A 137 28.18 -17.06 7.24
CA SER A 137 28.11 -18.14 8.21
C SER A 137 29.19 -18.00 9.29
N PRO A 138 28.89 -18.34 10.56
CA PRO A 138 29.90 -18.42 11.62
C PRO A 138 31.05 -19.39 11.30
N GLN A 139 30.91 -20.27 10.31
CA GLN A 139 31.97 -21.17 9.84
C GLN A 139 32.97 -20.48 8.90
N TRP A 140 32.59 -19.39 8.23
CA TRP A 140 33.47 -18.66 7.31
C TRP A 140 34.71 -18.18 8.06
N ARG A 141 35.91 -18.35 7.51
CA ARG A 141 37.17 -17.79 8.03
C ARG A 141 38.02 -17.35 6.84
N PRO A 142 38.81 -16.26 6.95
CA PRO A 142 39.66 -15.83 5.86
C PRO A 142 40.72 -16.88 5.48
N GLU A 143 41.10 -17.76 6.42
CA GLU A 143 42.07 -18.85 6.23
C GLU A 143 41.48 -20.11 5.56
N LEU A 144 40.15 -20.19 5.37
CA LEU A 144 39.55 -21.35 4.70
C LEU A 144 40.06 -21.48 3.25
N PRO A 145 40.16 -22.73 2.74
CA PRO A 145 40.41 -22.96 1.32
C PRO A 145 39.45 -22.15 0.44
N THR A 146 39.98 -21.53 -0.63
CA THR A 146 39.23 -20.63 -1.53
C THR A 146 37.87 -21.16 -1.95
N ARG A 147 37.80 -22.45 -2.30
CA ARG A 147 36.54 -23.09 -2.72
C ARG A 147 35.48 -23.13 -1.61
N GLN A 148 35.86 -23.47 -0.39
CA GLN A 148 34.94 -23.50 0.76
C GLN A 148 34.50 -22.09 1.14
N ARG A 149 35.44 -21.14 1.13
CA ARG A 149 35.16 -19.73 1.38
C ARG A 149 34.14 -19.18 0.39
N TRP A 150 34.36 -19.37 -0.91
CA TRP A 150 33.44 -18.91 -1.95
C TRP A 150 32.07 -19.59 -1.89
N ALA A 151 31.99 -20.86 -1.49
CA ALA A 151 30.71 -21.54 -1.29
C ALA A 151 29.86 -20.85 -0.19
N LEU A 152 30.47 -20.57 0.96
CA LEU A 152 29.79 -19.88 2.07
C LEU A 152 29.37 -18.44 1.70
N GLU A 153 30.21 -17.73 0.95
CA GLU A 153 29.86 -16.39 0.42
C GLU A 153 28.72 -16.48 -0.60
N ALA A 154 28.70 -17.53 -1.43
CA ALA A 154 27.64 -17.75 -2.41
C ALA A 154 26.30 -18.05 -1.75
N GLU A 155 26.28 -18.87 -0.70
CA GLU A 155 25.09 -19.13 0.12
C GLU A 155 24.55 -17.86 0.78
N ALA A 156 25.43 -17.00 1.31
CA ALA A 156 25.03 -15.74 1.92
C ALA A 156 24.36 -14.81 0.89
N LEU A 157 24.97 -14.65 -0.30
CA LEU A 157 24.43 -13.81 -1.37
C LEU A 157 23.16 -14.41 -1.99
N ALA A 158 23.05 -15.74 -2.07
CA ALA A 158 21.88 -16.40 -2.62
C ALA A 158 20.61 -16.10 -1.82
N ARG A 159 20.69 -15.62 -0.58
CA ARG A 159 19.53 -15.14 0.20
C ARG A 159 18.80 -13.95 -0.44
N HIS A 160 19.46 -13.25 -1.36
CA HIS A 160 18.92 -12.10 -2.09
C HIS A 160 18.44 -12.47 -3.50
N ASP A 161 18.28 -13.76 -3.84
CA ASP A 161 17.88 -14.20 -5.18
C ASP A 161 16.55 -13.62 -5.68
N TYR A 162 15.61 -13.35 -4.78
CA TYR A 162 14.33 -12.70 -5.10
C TYR A 162 14.38 -11.18 -5.21
N ASP A 163 15.41 -10.57 -4.63
CA ASP A 163 15.65 -9.13 -4.73
C ASP A 163 17.15 -8.83 -4.81
N PRO A 164 17.77 -9.16 -5.96
CA PRO A 164 19.22 -9.13 -6.10
C PRO A 164 19.74 -7.77 -6.60
N TRP A 165 18.86 -6.75 -6.71
CA TRP A 165 19.23 -5.43 -7.23
C TRP A 165 18.69 -4.30 -6.36
N TRP A 166 19.56 -3.71 -5.56
CA TRP A 166 19.21 -2.60 -4.67
C TRP A 166 19.64 -1.28 -5.28
N VAL A 167 18.71 -0.32 -5.35
CA VAL A 167 18.95 0.99 -5.93
C VAL A 167 18.69 2.05 -4.87
N PHE A 168 19.66 2.93 -4.70
CA PHE A 168 19.58 4.10 -3.84
C PHE A 168 19.66 5.35 -4.70
N VAL A 169 18.79 6.31 -4.43
CA VAL A 169 18.64 7.52 -5.24
C VAL A 169 19.01 8.73 -4.39
N GLY A 170 19.84 9.63 -4.91
CA GLY A 170 20.29 10.82 -4.19
C GLY A 170 20.51 12.03 -5.07
N ARG A 171 20.90 13.15 -4.43
CA ARG A 171 21.21 14.42 -5.11
C ARG A 171 22.53 15.00 -4.62
N SER A 172 23.08 15.90 -5.43
CA SER A 172 24.36 16.58 -5.21
C SER A 172 24.24 17.74 -4.22
N SER A 173 23.06 18.35 -4.13
CA SER A 173 22.82 19.57 -3.33
C SER A 173 22.11 19.31 -2.00
N GLU A 174 21.57 18.12 -1.79
CA GLU A 174 20.66 17.83 -0.68
C GLU A 174 21.38 17.03 0.40
N THR A 175 21.34 17.51 1.63
CA THR A 175 21.60 16.71 2.84
C THR A 175 20.30 16.72 3.64
N PRO A 176 19.61 15.57 3.79
CA PRO A 176 18.39 15.53 4.59
C PRO A 176 18.70 16.05 6.00
N PRO A 177 17.87 16.92 6.59
CA PRO A 177 18.03 17.27 7.99
C PRO A 177 17.92 16.00 8.84
N PRO A 178 18.66 15.92 9.96
CA PRO A 178 18.51 14.78 10.87
C PRO A 178 17.05 14.68 11.34
N PRO A 179 16.53 13.46 11.56
CA PRO A 179 15.20 13.28 12.12
C PRO A 179 15.06 14.09 13.42
N ASN A 180 13.91 14.76 13.59
CA ASN A 180 13.56 15.45 14.83
C ASN A 180 12.26 14.84 15.39
N PRO A 181 12.34 13.68 16.09
CA PRO A 181 11.16 12.99 16.60
C PRO A 181 10.24 13.86 17.48
N PRO A 182 10.77 14.71 18.40
CA PRO A 182 9.93 15.63 19.17
C PRO A 182 9.04 16.55 18.32
N ALA A 183 9.59 17.10 17.22
CA ALA A 183 8.85 17.98 16.32
C ALA A 183 7.87 17.20 15.42
N GLU A 184 8.25 15.99 14.98
CA GLU A 184 7.34 15.15 14.19
C GLU A 184 6.14 14.69 15.04
N LEU A 185 6.34 14.34 16.31
CA LEU A 185 5.22 14.03 17.19
C LEU A 185 4.29 15.24 17.40
N SER A 186 4.84 16.45 17.59
CA SER A 186 4.05 17.68 17.63
C SER A 186 3.22 17.87 16.36
N ARG A 187 3.80 17.59 15.19
CA ARG A 187 3.10 17.65 13.90
C ARG A 187 1.98 16.61 13.82
N LEU A 188 2.22 15.38 14.26
CA LEU A 188 1.20 14.33 14.27
C LEU A 188 0.03 14.67 15.22
N CYS A 189 0.30 15.25 16.39
CA CYS A 189 -0.71 15.77 17.32
C CYS A 189 -1.54 16.89 16.69
N ALA A 190 -0.89 17.87 16.04
CA ALA A 190 -1.59 18.96 15.37
C ALA A 190 -2.49 18.46 14.23
N LEU A 191 -2.06 17.43 13.50
CA LEU A 191 -2.88 16.77 12.49
C LEU A 191 -4.06 15.99 13.11
N ALA A 192 -3.87 15.39 14.29
CA ALA A 192 -4.97 14.75 15.02
C ALA A 192 -6.08 15.75 15.35
N ASP A 193 -5.69 16.91 15.92
CA ASP A 193 -6.62 17.99 16.27
C ASP A 193 -7.27 18.59 15.02
N LEU A 194 -6.51 18.80 13.94
CA LEU A 194 -7.01 19.29 12.66
C LEU A 194 -8.02 18.33 12.02
N LEU A 195 -7.81 17.01 12.12
CA LEU A 195 -8.67 16.00 11.51
C LEU A 195 -9.78 15.49 12.43
N HIS A 196 -9.81 15.95 13.69
CA HIS A 196 -10.70 15.45 14.73
C HIS A 196 -10.57 13.91 14.89
N LEU A 197 -9.33 13.45 14.98
CA LEU A 197 -8.93 12.06 15.20
C LEU A 197 -8.16 11.93 16.51
N ASP A 198 -8.11 10.74 17.07
CA ASP A 198 -7.16 10.43 18.14
C ASP A 198 -5.81 10.07 17.53
N LEU A 199 -4.71 10.62 18.07
CA LEU A 199 -3.39 10.04 17.87
C LEU A 199 -3.09 9.11 19.05
N VAL A 200 -2.90 7.83 18.77
CA VAL A 200 -2.62 6.79 19.76
C VAL A 200 -1.17 6.39 19.67
N VAL A 201 -0.46 6.52 20.78
CA VAL A 201 0.87 5.94 21.01
C VAL A 201 0.67 4.73 21.90
N GLU A 202 0.96 3.54 21.39
CA GLU A 202 0.75 2.27 22.10
C GLU A 202 2.07 1.56 22.35
N VAL A 203 2.17 0.96 23.52
CA VAL A 203 3.20 -0.03 23.83
C VAL A 203 2.54 -1.37 24.12
N ARG A 204 3.04 -2.46 23.51
CA ARG A 204 2.58 -3.83 23.82
C ARG A 204 3.75 -4.73 24.18
N ARG A 205 3.50 -5.67 25.08
CA ARG A 205 4.39 -6.79 25.35
C ARG A 205 4.20 -7.86 24.29
N ARG A 206 5.30 -8.31 23.69
CA ARG A 206 5.35 -9.51 22.85
C ARG A 206 5.90 -10.70 23.64
N SER A 207 5.84 -11.87 23.05
CA SER A 207 6.50 -13.09 23.55
C SER A 207 7.97 -12.79 23.90
N TYR A 208 8.47 -13.36 24.99
CA TYR A 208 9.83 -13.13 25.53
C TYR A 208 10.09 -11.75 26.15
N HIS A 209 9.06 -11.03 26.62
CA HIS A 209 9.16 -9.75 27.34
C HIS A 209 9.69 -8.57 26.51
N GLU A 210 9.77 -8.67 25.18
CA GLU A 210 10.07 -7.54 24.32
C GLU A 210 8.87 -6.57 24.29
N VAL A 211 9.15 -5.27 24.36
CA VAL A 211 8.15 -4.22 24.17
C VAL A 211 8.27 -3.64 22.77
N VAL A 212 7.12 -3.46 22.12
CA VAL A 212 7.04 -2.81 20.81
C VAL A 212 6.17 -1.57 20.90
N TRP A 213 6.59 -0.51 20.23
CA TRP A 213 5.89 0.76 20.16
C TRP A 213 5.21 0.91 18.79
N ASP A 214 4.00 1.47 18.81
CA ASP A 214 3.17 1.76 17.64
C ASP A 214 2.54 3.15 17.74
N ILE A 215 2.40 3.85 16.61
CA ILE A 215 1.82 5.19 16.54
C ILE A 215 0.84 5.25 15.38
N ARG A 216 -0.41 5.59 15.67
CA ARG A 216 -1.49 5.55 14.68
C ARG A 216 -2.62 6.52 14.97
N TYR A 217 -3.39 6.84 13.94
CA TYR A 217 -4.67 7.52 14.09
C TYR A 217 -5.82 6.52 14.31
N GLU A 218 -6.75 6.90 15.16
CA GLU A 218 -8.00 6.19 15.40
C GLU A 218 -9.19 7.15 15.39
N LEU A 219 -10.38 6.61 15.07
CA LEU A 219 -11.61 7.31 15.36
C LEU A 219 -11.88 7.22 16.87
N PRO A 220 -12.30 8.31 17.54
CA PRO A 220 -12.63 8.27 18.95
C PRO A 220 -13.66 7.17 19.26
N GLY A 221 -13.37 6.37 20.28
CA GLY A 221 -14.22 5.22 20.68
C GLY A 221 -14.04 3.96 19.84
N SER A 222 -13.05 3.92 18.92
CA SER A 222 -12.63 2.68 18.28
C SER A 222 -12.14 1.64 19.30
N PRO A 223 -12.44 0.35 19.09
CA PRO A 223 -11.89 -0.72 19.93
C PRO A 223 -10.37 -0.82 19.75
N VAL A 224 -9.69 -1.33 20.77
CA VAL A 224 -8.26 -1.61 20.70
C VAL A 224 -8.02 -2.73 19.66
N PRO A 225 -7.11 -2.56 18.69
CA PRO A 225 -6.83 -3.58 17.69
C PRO A 225 -6.39 -4.91 18.33
N LEU A 226 -6.80 -6.05 17.77
CA LEU A 226 -6.40 -7.37 18.27
C LEU A 226 -4.88 -7.58 18.14
N ASP A 227 -4.33 -7.28 16.98
CA ASP A 227 -2.89 -7.35 16.73
C ASP A 227 -2.27 -5.95 16.67
N PRO A 228 -1.05 -5.74 17.20
CA PRO A 228 -0.26 -4.57 16.88
C PRO A 228 0.00 -4.53 15.37
N GLN A 229 0.12 -3.34 14.77
CA GLN A 229 0.30 -3.23 13.31
C GLN A 229 1.44 -4.15 12.82
N VAL A 230 1.26 -4.73 11.62
CA VAL A 230 2.22 -5.67 10.99
C VAL A 230 3.63 -5.07 10.87
N HIS A 231 3.76 -3.74 10.94
CA HIS A 231 5.02 -3.01 10.85
C HIS A 231 5.53 -2.41 12.18
N ALA A 232 4.81 -2.59 13.30
CA ALA A 232 5.22 -2.10 14.62
C ALA A 232 6.35 -2.97 15.20
N HIS A 233 7.59 -2.59 14.89
CA HIS A 233 8.82 -3.27 15.36
C HIS A 233 9.75 -2.33 16.14
N ALA A 234 9.36 -1.07 16.35
CA ALA A 234 10.20 -0.12 17.06
C ALA A 234 10.32 -0.50 18.54
N ARG A 235 11.57 -0.57 19.01
CA ARG A 235 11.91 -0.95 20.39
C ARG A 235 11.81 0.21 21.39
N ASP A 236 11.78 1.43 20.88
CA ASP A 236 11.66 2.66 21.65
C ASP A 236 10.79 3.70 20.95
N LEU A 237 10.32 4.68 21.72
CA LEU A 237 9.42 5.73 21.25
C LEU A 237 10.07 6.65 20.20
N PRO A 238 11.32 7.14 20.34
CA PRO A 238 11.94 7.97 19.31
C PRO A 238 12.05 7.27 17.95
N SER A 239 12.43 5.98 17.93
CA SER A 239 12.48 5.18 16.70
C SER A 239 11.09 5.00 16.10
N ALA A 240 10.08 4.70 16.94
CA ALA A 240 8.70 4.58 16.48
C ALA A 240 8.20 5.87 15.79
N ILE A 241 8.53 7.04 16.35
CA ILE A 241 8.17 8.33 15.75
C ILE A 241 8.95 8.58 14.47
N ALA A 242 10.25 8.30 14.45
CA ALA A 242 11.08 8.48 13.25
C ALA A 242 10.59 7.62 12.07
N ASP A 243 10.08 6.43 12.36
CA ASP A 243 9.54 5.49 11.37
C ASP A 243 8.08 5.81 11.00
N THR A 244 7.39 6.67 11.77
CA THR A 244 5.97 7.00 11.56
C THR A 244 5.81 8.26 10.73
N SER A 245 5.38 8.08 9.48
CA SER A 245 4.81 9.16 8.67
C SER A 245 3.32 9.35 8.98
N PHE A 246 2.77 10.51 8.61
CA PHE A 246 1.31 10.72 8.62
C PHE A 246 0.55 9.61 7.87
N ARG A 247 1.08 9.15 6.72
CA ARG A 247 0.45 8.11 5.90
C ARG A 247 0.44 6.75 6.59
N SER A 248 1.56 6.34 7.18
CA SER A 248 1.61 5.08 7.92
C SER A 248 0.72 5.13 9.17
N ALA A 249 0.64 6.27 9.86
CA ALA A 249 -0.23 6.45 11.01
C ALA A 249 -1.73 6.33 10.66
N ILE A 250 -2.18 6.84 9.51
CA ILE A 250 -3.60 6.76 9.10
C ILE A 250 -3.94 5.43 8.40
N CYS A 251 -2.96 4.70 7.89
CA CYS A 251 -3.17 3.41 7.24
C CYS A 251 -3.95 2.44 8.15
N GLY A 252 -4.94 1.74 7.59
CA GLY A 252 -5.83 0.82 8.30
C GLY A 252 -6.90 1.47 9.19
N LEU A 253 -7.13 2.78 9.06
CA LEU A 253 -8.19 3.48 9.79
C LEU A 253 -9.59 2.94 9.43
N ASP A 254 -9.80 2.44 8.22
CA ASP A 254 -11.07 1.85 7.79
C ASP A 254 -11.41 0.56 8.56
N GLU A 255 -10.42 -0.29 8.82
CA GLU A 255 -10.56 -1.50 9.63
C GLU A 255 -10.76 -1.16 11.11
N ARG A 256 -9.88 -0.33 11.70
CA ARG A 256 -9.94 0.05 13.12
C ARG A 256 -11.17 0.89 13.46
N GLY A 257 -11.60 1.74 12.52
CA GLY A 257 -12.74 2.64 12.65
C GLY A 257 -14.10 2.03 12.30
N ARG A 258 -14.13 0.76 11.84
CA ARG A 258 -15.34 0.06 11.38
C ARG A 258 -16.49 0.10 12.39
N HIS A 259 -16.16 -0.07 13.66
CA HIS A 259 -17.12 -0.11 14.77
C HIS A 259 -17.16 1.17 15.60
N ALA A 260 -16.48 2.24 15.16
CA ALA A 260 -16.49 3.50 15.87
C ALA A 260 -17.93 4.05 16.03
N PRO A 261 -18.19 4.82 17.11
CA PRO A 261 -19.41 5.60 17.27
C PRO A 261 -19.69 6.49 16.07
N LEU A 262 -20.97 6.63 15.72
CA LEU A 262 -21.42 7.43 14.58
C LEU A 262 -21.88 8.80 15.07
N HIS A 263 -21.03 9.81 14.96
CA HIS A 263 -21.35 11.19 15.32
C HIS A 263 -21.01 12.14 14.19
N THR A 264 -21.83 13.19 14.06
CA THR A 264 -21.44 14.36 13.26
C THR A 264 -20.29 15.09 13.92
N VAL A 265 -19.60 15.93 13.16
CA VAL A 265 -18.47 16.73 13.66
C VAL A 265 -18.90 18.18 13.83
N ARG A 266 -18.68 18.73 15.01
CA ARG A 266 -18.81 20.16 15.30
C ARG A 266 -17.41 20.76 15.28
N PRO A 267 -17.13 21.76 14.42
CA PRO A 267 -15.84 22.44 14.45
C PRO A 267 -15.61 23.08 15.82
N VAL A 268 -14.49 22.73 16.46
CA VAL A 268 -14.03 23.33 17.71
C VAL A 268 -12.67 23.95 17.43
N ALA A 269 -12.38 25.10 18.05
CA ALA A 269 -11.06 25.71 17.93
C ALA A 269 -10.00 24.76 18.50
N ALA A 270 -8.97 24.44 17.72
CA ALA A 270 -7.88 23.61 18.18
C ALA A 270 -7.16 24.30 19.34
N VAL A 271 -6.91 23.55 20.42
CA VAL A 271 -6.01 23.97 21.48
C VAL A 271 -4.59 23.95 20.92
N GLY A 272 -3.78 24.97 21.20
CA GLY A 272 -2.44 25.08 20.63
C GLY A 272 -1.56 23.88 21.01
N VAL A 273 -1.07 23.14 20.02
CA VAL A 273 -0.11 22.06 20.22
C VAL A 273 1.29 22.65 20.41
N PRO A 274 2.04 22.28 21.47
CA PRO A 274 3.41 22.74 21.65
C PRO A 274 4.29 22.37 20.45
N PRO A 275 5.22 23.24 20.02
CA PRO A 275 6.04 23.01 18.82
C PRO A 275 7.04 21.85 18.96
N ILE A 276 7.36 21.46 20.20
CA ILE A 276 8.26 20.35 20.53
C ILE A 276 7.62 19.54 21.66
N MET A 277 7.51 18.22 21.49
CA MET A 277 7.04 17.30 22.53
C MET A 277 8.17 16.81 23.45
N ASP A 278 7.88 16.66 24.74
CA ASP A 278 8.76 15.98 25.69
C ASP A 278 8.55 14.45 25.61
N LEU A 279 9.37 13.79 24.79
CA LEU A 279 9.29 12.35 24.55
C LEU A 279 9.63 11.52 25.78
N ASP A 280 10.55 12.00 26.61
CA ASP A 280 10.96 11.30 27.82
C ASP A 280 9.81 11.26 28.84
N ARG A 281 9.10 12.38 29.00
CA ARG A 281 7.91 12.45 29.86
C ARG A 281 6.80 11.55 29.33
N LEU A 282 6.51 11.59 28.02
CA LEU A 282 5.49 10.76 27.40
C LEU A 282 5.83 9.26 27.54
N GLY A 283 7.07 8.89 27.21
CA GLY A 283 7.56 7.51 27.28
C GLY A 283 7.48 6.96 28.70
N ARG A 284 7.92 7.73 29.72
CA ARG A 284 7.79 7.33 31.13
C ARG A 284 6.33 7.17 31.55
N ALA A 285 5.43 8.05 31.13
CA ALA A 285 4.02 7.96 31.48
C ALA A 285 3.35 6.71 30.89
N VAL A 286 3.64 6.38 29.62
CA VAL A 286 3.13 5.17 28.97
C VAL A 286 3.70 3.91 29.62
N LEU A 287 5.00 3.87 29.92
CA LEU A 287 5.64 2.74 30.59
C LEU A 287 5.16 2.56 32.03
N ALA A 288 4.75 3.63 32.71
CA ALA A 288 4.14 3.55 34.04
C ALA A 288 2.79 2.81 34.01
N GLU A 289 1.96 3.06 32.98
CA GLU A 289 0.70 2.33 32.76
C GLU A 289 0.93 0.87 32.34
N LEU A 290 2.08 0.56 31.75
CA LEU A 290 2.48 -0.82 31.41
C LEU A 290 2.96 -1.64 32.63
N ALA A 291 3.11 -1.03 33.81
CA ALA A 291 3.64 -1.72 34.98
C ALA A 291 2.78 -2.94 35.40
N GLY A 292 3.38 -3.88 36.13
CA GLY A 292 2.72 -5.12 36.55
C GLY A 292 2.53 -6.10 35.39
N ASP A 293 1.36 -6.73 35.28
CA ASP A 293 1.06 -7.78 34.29
C ASP A 293 0.24 -7.28 33.08
N ALA A 294 0.15 -5.95 32.88
CA ALA A 294 -0.61 -5.39 31.77
C ALA A 294 -0.03 -5.86 30.40
N PRO A 295 -0.86 -6.36 29.47
CA PRO A 295 -0.42 -6.74 28.13
C PRO A 295 0.05 -5.56 27.27
N GLY A 296 -0.40 -4.34 27.60
CA GLY A 296 -0.02 -3.12 26.90
C GLY A 296 -0.53 -1.87 27.60
N ALA A 297 -0.16 -0.70 27.07
CA ALA A 297 -0.63 0.60 27.52
C ALA A 297 -0.71 1.57 26.33
N GLN A 298 -1.53 2.63 26.47
CA GLN A 298 -1.71 3.66 25.46
C GLN A 298 -1.57 5.06 26.06
N ALA A 299 -1.01 5.99 25.28
CA ALA A 299 -1.24 7.42 25.42
C ALA A 299 -2.04 7.91 24.21
N ILE A 300 -3.12 8.64 24.46
CA ILE A 300 -4.08 9.09 23.45
C ILE A 300 -4.12 10.61 23.47
N TRP A 301 -3.74 11.25 22.38
CA TRP A 301 -3.89 12.70 22.20
C TRP A 301 -5.31 13.00 21.74
N ARG A 302 -6.05 13.74 22.56
CA ARG A 302 -7.43 14.19 22.28
C ARG A 302 -7.68 15.51 22.97
N ASP A 303 -8.36 16.44 22.29
CA ASP A 303 -8.68 17.78 22.79
C ASP A 303 -7.44 18.54 23.30
N GLY A 304 -6.32 18.42 22.58
CA GLY A 304 -5.08 19.12 22.93
C GLY A 304 -4.34 18.59 24.17
N ARG A 305 -4.62 17.36 24.63
CA ARG A 305 -3.95 16.76 25.79
C ARG A 305 -3.78 15.25 25.66
N TRP A 306 -2.81 14.71 26.41
CA TRP A 306 -2.55 13.27 26.53
C TRP A 306 -3.42 12.62 27.61
N TRP A 307 -4.00 11.47 27.27
CA TRP A 307 -4.71 10.57 28.17
C TRP A 307 -3.95 9.24 28.24
N HIS A 308 -3.61 8.80 29.44
CA HIS A 308 -2.86 7.56 29.65
C HIS A 308 -3.79 6.47 30.17
N THR A 309 -3.62 5.25 29.66
CA THR A 309 -4.49 4.12 30.01
C THR A 309 -3.77 2.79 29.84
N ALA A 310 -3.83 1.93 30.86
CA ALA A 310 -3.44 0.52 30.75
C ALA A 310 -4.44 -0.28 29.89
N LEU A 311 -3.96 -1.32 29.22
CA LEU A 311 -4.80 -2.27 28.50
C LEU A 311 -5.10 -3.48 29.37
N HIS A 312 -6.36 -3.95 29.34
CA HIS A 312 -6.79 -5.14 30.08
C HIS A 312 -7.39 -6.19 29.14
N PRO A 313 -7.09 -7.48 29.36
CA PRO A 313 -7.81 -8.57 28.70
C PRO A 313 -9.30 -8.51 29.04
N THR A 314 -10.13 -8.76 28.05
CA THR A 314 -11.61 -8.78 28.17
C THR A 314 -12.24 -10.10 27.76
N GLY A 315 -11.46 -10.96 27.13
CA GLY A 315 -11.87 -12.23 26.57
C GLY A 315 -10.96 -12.56 25.40
N SER A 316 -11.32 -13.58 24.64
CA SER A 316 -10.56 -14.03 23.49
C SER A 316 -11.45 -14.11 22.26
N VAL A 317 -10.94 -13.66 21.11
CA VAL A 317 -11.57 -13.89 19.81
C VAL A 317 -10.97 -15.13 19.20
N GLU A 318 -11.84 -16.10 18.94
CA GLU A 318 -11.51 -17.28 18.17
C GLU A 318 -11.74 -17.00 16.68
N THR A 319 -10.70 -17.20 15.88
CA THR A 319 -10.76 -17.11 14.43
C THR A 319 -10.45 -18.47 13.83
N LEU A 320 -11.44 -19.02 13.11
CA LEU A 320 -11.32 -20.27 12.39
C LEU A 320 -10.97 -20.00 10.92
N HIS A 321 -9.95 -20.68 10.43
CA HIS A 321 -9.49 -20.61 9.05
C HIS A 321 -9.42 -22.01 8.46
N GLU A 322 -10.24 -22.27 7.45
CA GLU A 322 -10.09 -23.47 6.63
C GLU A 322 -8.80 -23.38 5.82
N ARG A 323 -8.00 -24.44 5.88
CA ARG A 323 -6.80 -24.61 5.07
C ARG A 323 -7.17 -25.37 3.80
N GLU A 324 -6.31 -25.22 2.78
CA GLU A 324 -6.36 -26.06 1.58
C GLU A 324 -6.26 -27.57 1.88
N THR A 325 -5.76 -27.96 3.06
CA THR A 325 -5.74 -29.36 3.51
C THR A 325 -7.11 -29.93 3.89
N GLY A 326 -8.14 -29.08 4.02
CA GLY A 326 -9.45 -29.43 4.58
C GLY A 326 -9.54 -29.33 6.11
N GLN A 327 -8.41 -29.09 6.81
CA GLN A 327 -8.41 -28.82 8.25
C GLN A 327 -8.76 -27.36 8.55
N ILE A 328 -9.26 -27.12 9.76
CA ILE A 328 -9.62 -25.81 10.28
C ILE A 328 -8.59 -25.40 11.35
N ILE A 329 -7.82 -24.34 11.11
CA ILE A 329 -6.95 -23.75 12.14
C ILE A 329 -7.78 -22.84 13.03
N ARG A 330 -7.63 -23.03 14.33
CA ARG A 330 -8.14 -22.17 15.38
C ARG A 330 -7.05 -21.23 15.88
N HIS A 331 -7.23 -19.93 15.65
CA HIS A 331 -6.42 -18.87 16.24
C HIS A 331 -7.20 -18.21 17.37
N VAL A 332 -6.63 -18.16 18.58
CA VAL A 332 -7.23 -17.50 19.73
C VAL A 332 -6.38 -16.29 20.07
N ALA A 333 -6.94 -15.08 19.97
CA ALA A 333 -6.27 -13.83 20.31
C ALA A 333 -7.01 -13.13 21.45
N ASP A 334 -6.28 -12.59 22.41
CA ASP A 334 -6.88 -11.85 23.52
C ASP A 334 -7.43 -10.50 23.05
N SER A 335 -8.71 -10.26 23.33
CA SER A 335 -9.34 -8.95 23.17
C SER A 335 -8.92 -8.03 24.29
N LEU A 336 -8.42 -6.86 23.92
CA LEU A 336 -8.00 -5.82 24.87
C LEU A 336 -9.04 -4.70 24.96
N ARG A 337 -9.19 -4.12 26.14
CA ARG A 337 -9.88 -2.83 26.36
C ARG A 337 -8.97 -1.85 27.08
N ARG A 338 -9.26 -0.56 26.93
CA ARG A 338 -8.69 0.50 27.76
C ARG A 338 -9.28 0.41 29.17
N ALA A 339 -8.45 0.62 30.20
CA ALA A 339 -8.90 0.56 31.59
C ALA A 339 -9.80 1.76 31.92
N PRO A 340 -9.32 3.01 31.84
CA PRO A 340 -10.17 4.16 31.54
C PRO A 340 -10.23 4.44 30.04
N GLU A 341 -11.44 4.64 29.52
CA GLU A 341 -11.62 5.29 28.22
C GLU A 341 -11.44 6.81 28.36
N PRO A 342 -10.76 7.49 27.41
CA PRO A 342 -10.75 8.94 27.38
C PRO A 342 -12.19 9.47 27.18
N PRO A 343 -12.51 10.65 27.73
CA PRO A 343 -13.85 11.21 27.65
C PRO A 343 -14.25 11.53 26.21
N ASP A 344 -15.55 11.56 25.96
CA ASP A 344 -16.14 11.94 24.67
C ASP A 344 -15.50 13.24 24.13
N PRO A 345 -15.00 13.26 22.88
CA PRO A 345 -14.37 14.43 22.30
C PRO A 345 -15.28 15.65 22.28
N ALA A 346 -14.71 16.83 22.51
CA ALA A 346 -15.49 18.09 22.50
C ALA A 346 -16.10 18.42 21.13
N TRP A 347 -15.52 17.90 20.04
CA TRP A 347 -15.99 18.07 18.67
C TRP A 347 -17.09 17.10 18.25
N TRP A 348 -17.53 16.18 19.12
CA TRP A 348 -18.68 15.34 18.81
C TRP A 348 -19.97 16.15 18.72
N GLY A 349 -20.62 15.99 17.57
CA GLY A 349 -21.93 16.52 17.31
C GLY A 349 -23.05 15.55 17.67
N GLU A 350 -24.17 15.73 17.00
CA GLU A 350 -25.31 14.84 17.13
C GLU A 350 -24.95 13.42 16.66
N PRO A 351 -25.46 12.38 17.34
CA PRO A 351 -25.38 11.00 16.85
C PRO A 351 -26.00 10.88 15.47
N ILE A 352 -25.39 10.09 14.59
CA ILE A 352 -25.89 9.81 13.25
C ILE A 352 -26.81 8.58 13.32
N PRO A 353 -28.10 8.73 12.97
CA PRO A 353 -29.01 7.59 12.86
C PRO A 353 -28.49 6.57 11.84
N HIS A 354 -28.73 5.29 12.09
CA HIS A 354 -28.37 4.23 11.16
C HIS A 354 -29.40 3.11 11.20
N ARG A 355 -29.46 2.35 10.11
CA ARG A 355 -30.25 1.11 10.02
C ARG A 355 -29.32 -0.09 9.88
N PRO A 356 -29.76 -1.31 10.25
CA PRO A 356 -28.96 -2.51 10.03
C PRO A 356 -28.73 -2.73 8.53
N CYS A 357 -27.55 -3.26 8.18
CA CYS A 357 -27.24 -3.65 6.82
C CYS A 357 -28.08 -4.87 6.42
N PRO A 358 -28.88 -4.81 5.33
CA PRO A 358 -29.73 -5.93 4.92
C PRO A 358 -28.92 -7.14 4.41
N ASP A 359 -27.65 -6.92 4.05
CA ASP A 359 -26.77 -7.97 3.53
C ASP A 359 -25.91 -8.63 4.60
N CYS A 360 -26.04 -8.22 5.87
CA CYS A 360 -25.31 -8.80 7.00
C CYS A 360 -26.28 -9.36 8.01
N ARG A 361 -25.93 -10.52 8.58
CA ARG A 361 -26.53 -10.96 9.84
C ARG A 361 -25.65 -10.48 11.02
N PRO A 362 -26.18 -9.64 11.93
CA PRO A 362 -25.42 -9.13 13.07
C PRO A 362 -24.74 -10.23 13.88
N GLY A 363 -23.51 -9.98 14.34
CA GLY A 363 -22.74 -10.92 15.15
C GLY A 363 -22.25 -12.18 14.43
N SER A 364 -22.32 -12.24 13.10
CA SER A 364 -21.89 -13.41 12.31
C SER A 364 -21.16 -13.01 11.03
N ARG A 365 -20.49 -13.98 10.39
CA ARG A 365 -19.92 -13.84 9.03
C ARG A 365 -20.91 -14.18 7.91
N LEU A 366 -22.18 -14.40 8.24
CA LEU A 366 -23.20 -14.67 7.23
C LEU A 366 -23.54 -13.39 6.46
N ARG A 367 -23.50 -13.49 5.13
CA ARG A 367 -23.78 -12.41 4.19
C ARG A 367 -24.85 -12.82 3.20
N ARG A 368 -25.55 -11.86 2.59
CA ARG A 368 -26.50 -12.12 1.50
C ARG A 368 -25.80 -12.92 0.41
N CYS A 369 -26.33 -14.11 0.11
CA CYS A 369 -25.76 -14.99 -0.90
C CYS A 369 -25.94 -14.38 -2.29
N TYR A 370 -24.93 -14.55 -3.14
CA TYR A 370 -24.93 -14.07 -4.52
C TYR A 370 -26.08 -14.66 -5.36
N CYS A 371 -26.61 -15.83 -5.01
CA CYS A 371 -27.77 -16.43 -5.68
C CYS A 371 -29.04 -15.56 -5.63
N ARG A 372 -29.08 -14.56 -4.73
CA ARG A 372 -30.17 -13.57 -4.61
C ARG A 372 -29.99 -12.35 -5.49
N LEU A 373 -28.87 -12.20 -6.20
CA LEU A 373 -28.68 -11.08 -7.13
C LEU A 373 -29.60 -11.28 -8.34
N GLY A 374 -30.48 -10.30 -8.59
CA GLY A 374 -31.43 -10.34 -9.71
C GLY A 374 -32.61 -11.31 -9.56
N ARG A 375 -32.82 -11.90 -8.37
CA ARG A 375 -33.94 -12.82 -8.09
C ARG A 375 -34.76 -12.34 -6.89
N SER A 376 -36.07 -12.65 -6.90
CA SER A 376 -36.99 -12.32 -5.82
C SER A 376 -36.75 -13.13 -4.53
N GLY A 377 -36.15 -14.32 -4.66
CA GLY A 377 -35.83 -15.22 -3.56
C GLY A 377 -34.47 -15.91 -3.74
N PRO A 378 -33.97 -16.59 -2.69
CA PRO A 378 -32.79 -17.44 -2.80
C PRO A 378 -33.05 -18.64 -3.71
N ASP A 379 -32.03 -19.07 -4.43
CA ASP A 379 -32.09 -20.32 -5.19
C ASP A 379 -32.10 -21.51 -4.22
N PRO A 380 -33.17 -22.35 -4.20
CA PRO A 380 -33.26 -23.51 -3.32
C PRO A 380 -32.13 -24.52 -3.50
N ALA A 381 -31.54 -24.58 -4.71
CA ALA A 381 -30.45 -25.49 -5.05
C ALA A 381 -29.07 -24.82 -4.97
N CYS A 382 -28.97 -23.61 -4.40
CA CYS A 382 -27.69 -22.91 -4.29
C CYS A 382 -26.69 -23.73 -3.45
N PRO A 383 -25.50 -24.06 -3.98
CA PRO A 383 -24.50 -24.80 -3.22
C PRO A 383 -23.94 -24.00 -2.03
N ASP A 384 -23.92 -22.67 -2.12
CA ASP A 384 -23.30 -21.81 -1.10
C ASP A 384 -24.20 -21.55 0.12
N CYS A 385 -25.52 -21.53 -0.07
CA CYS A 385 -26.47 -21.20 1.00
C CYS A 385 -27.56 -22.24 1.22
N SER A 386 -27.64 -23.27 0.38
CA SER A 386 -28.64 -24.34 0.45
C SER A 386 -30.08 -23.81 0.59
N GLY A 387 -30.41 -22.76 -0.17
CA GLY A 387 -31.72 -22.10 -0.13
C GLY A 387 -31.95 -21.10 1.01
N ALA A 388 -31.02 -20.95 1.97
CA ALA A 388 -31.16 -20.00 3.08
C ALA A 388 -31.00 -18.53 2.66
N GLY A 389 -30.37 -18.27 1.51
CA GLY A 389 -30.14 -16.92 1.00
C GLY A 389 -29.08 -16.10 1.76
N LEU A 390 -28.43 -16.73 2.74
CA LEU A 390 -27.26 -16.23 3.44
C LEU A 390 -26.16 -17.29 3.35
N ALA A 391 -24.95 -16.89 3.00
CA ALA A 391 -23.78 -17.76 2.96
C ALA A 391 -22.67 -17.16 3.83
N PRO A 392 -21.82 -17.99 4.46
CA PRO A 392 -20.57 -17.51 5.05
C PRO A 392 -19.73 -16.81 3.98
N SER A 393 -19.10 -15.68 4.32
CA SER A 393 -18.14 -15.04 3.43
C SER A 393 -16.85 -14.72 4.18
N GLY A 394 -15.72 -15.10 3.57
CA GLY A 394 -14.40 -14.64 4.02
C GLY A 394 -14.06 -13.22 3.58
N ARG A 395 -14.90 -12.59 2.74
CA ARG A 395 -14.74 -11.21 2.29
C ARG A 395 -15.63 -10.27 3.07
N CYS A 396 -15.22 -9.02 3.22
CA CYS A 396 -16.06 -8.00 3.84
C CYS A 396 -17.35 -7.78 3.04
N CYS A 397 -18.44 -7.46 3.75
CA CYS A 397 -19.70 -7.11 3.12
C CYS A 397 -19.53 -5.99 2.09
N PHE A 398 -19.96 -6.22 0.85
CA PHE A 398 -19.87 -5.21 -0.22
C PHE A 398 -20.66 -3.93 0.08
N THR A 399 -21.72 -4.03 0.91
CA THR A 399 -22.59 -2.89 1.25
C THR A 399 -22.03 -2.09 2.41
N CYS A 400 -21.68 -2.73 3.54
CA CYS A 400 -21.31 -2.02 4.77
C CYS A 400 -19.86 -2.24 5.25
N ARG A 401 -19.04 -2.98 4.48
CA ARG A 401 -17.68 -3.40 4.87
C ARG A 401 -17.61 -3.96 6.30
N ASP A 402 -18.57 -4.82 6.64
CA ASP A 402 -18.74 -5.48 7.95
C ASP A 402 -19.04 -4.57 9.14
N SER A 403 -19.30 -3.27 8.94
CA SER A 403 -19.77 -2.40 10.03
C SER A 403 -21.15 -2.82 10.54
N GLY A 404 -21.93 -3.56 9.75
CA GLY A 404 -23.29 -3.98 10.04
C GLY A 404 -24.32 -2.84 9.98
N ARG A 405 -23.89 -1.62 9.64
CA ARG A 405 -24.67 -0.38 9.79
C ARG A 405 -24.70 0.38 8.46
N ILE A 406 -25.83 1.00 8.16
CA ILE A 406 -25.99 1.96 7.05
C ILE A 406 -26.34 3.31 7.69
N PRO A 407 -25.37 4.22 7.84
CA PRO A 407 -25.58 5.54 8.41
C PRO A 407 -26.44 6.43 7.49
N ALA A 408 -27.29 7.26 8.07
CA ALA A 408 -28.18 8.19 7.37
C ALA A 408 -27.49 9.53 7.00
N ALA A 409 -26.27 9.76 7.49
CA ALA A 409 -25.48 10.94 7.22
C ALA A 409 -24.00 10.57 7.06
N LEU A 410 -23.23 11.46 6.45
CA LEU A 410 -21.80 11.34 6.22
C LEU A 410 -21.10 12.63 6.67
N VAL A 411 -19.93 12.54 7.29
CA VAL A 411 -19.04 13.70 7.48
C VAL A 411 -17.93 13.64 6.45
N VAL A 412 -17.83 14.68 5.61
CA VAL A 412 -16.76 14.86 4.64
C VAL A 412 -15.72 15.80 5.23
N THR A 413 -14.49 15.32 5.35
CA THR A 413 -13.32 16.08 5.82
C THR A 413 -12.34 16.23 4.66
N VAL A 414 -12.12 17.46 4.19
CA VAL A 414 -11.14 17.78 3.13
C VAL A 414 -10.00 18.59 3.72
N THR A 415 -8.76 18.22 3.46
CA THR A 415 -7.57 18.82 4.10
C THR A 415 -6.38 18.91 3.14
N ASP A 416 -5.55 19.94 3.25
CA ASP A 416 -4.21 20.00 2.64
C ASP A 416 -3.10 19.72 3.68
N LEU A 417 -3.48 19.13 4.82
CA LEU A 417 -2.65 18.90 6.03
C LEU A 417 -2.26 20.18 6.79
N ARG A 418 -2.80 21.35 6.40
CA ARG A 418 -2.61 22.63 7.11
C ARG A 418 -3.93 23.32 7.39
N ARG A 419 -4.86 23.25 6.43
CA ARG A 419 -6.23 23.74 6.45
C ARG A 419 -7.17 22.55 6.35
N VAL A 420 -8.38 22.70 6.88
CA VAL A 420 -9.40 21.64 6.85
C VAL A 420 -10.79 22.23 6.68
N SER A 421 -11.67 21.47 6.02
CA SER A 421 -13.10 21.71 5.96
C SER A 421 -13.82 20.45 6.40
N HIS A 422 -14.68 20.57 7.41
CA HIS A 422 -15.59 19.50 7.84
C HIS A 422 -17.02 19.87 7.45
N GLU A 423 -17.65 19.06 6.61
CA GLU A 423 -19.05 19.25 6.21
C GLU A 423 -19.85 18.00 6.50
N THR A 424 -21.03 18.16 7.12
CA THR A 424 -21.96 17.05 7.31
C THR A 424 -22.95 17.01 6.16
N TRP A 425 -22.95 15.90 5.44
CA TRP A 425 -23.89 15.57 4.39
C TRP A 425 -25.09 14.83 4.97
N ARG A 426 -26.22 15.54 5.10
CA ARG A 426 -27.53 14.98 5.51
C ARG A 426 -28.53 15.07 4.35
N PRO A 427 -29.07 13.97 3.81
CA PRO A 427 -30.07 14.01 2.75
C PRO A 427 -31.27 14.86 3.16
N VAL A 428 -31.77 15.70 2.26
CA VAL A 428 -33.00 16.48 2.47
C VAL A 428 -34.09 15.86 1.60
N VAL A 429 -35.26 15.60 2.19
CA VAL A 429 -36.41 15.05 1.47
C VAL A 429 -36.83 16.00 0.37
N GLY A 430 -37.05 15.46 -0.83
CA GLY A 430 -37.41 16.24 -2.02
C GLY A 430 -36.29 17.09 -2.61
N GLU A 431 -35.02 16.85 -2.23
CA GLU A 431 -33.86 17.51 -2.85
C GLU A 431 -33.85 17.23 -4.36
N PRO A 432 -33.84 18.27 -5.22
CA PRO A 432 -33.92 18.08 -6.67
C PRO A 432 -32.65 17.42 -7.21
N ALA A 433 -32.81 16.35 -7.99
CA ALA A 433 -31.72 15.62 -8.63
C ALA A 433 -32.14 15.17 -10.04
N PRO A 434 -31.90 15.97 -11.10
CA PRO A 434 -32.33 15.64 -12.44
C PRO A 434 -31.67 14.36 -12.96
N VAL A 435 -32.40 13.61 -13.77
CA VAL A 435 -31.84 12.48 -14.54
C VAL A 435 -30.99 13.05 -15.66
N VAL A 436 -29.72 12.65 -15.72
CA VAL A 436 -28.74 13.12 -16.71
C VAL A 436 -28.31 12.04 -17.69
N ALA A 437 -28.52 10.77 -17.35
CA ALA A 437 -28.27 9.63 -18.25
C ALA A 437 -29.05 8.38 -17.82
N HIS A 438 -28.94 7.32 -18.61
CA HIS A 438 -29.43 5.98 -18.27
C HIS A 438 -28.33 4.96 -18.48
N GLN A 439 -28.13 4.08 -17.50
CA GLN A 439 -27.25 2.92 -17.63
C GLN A 439 -27.73 2.03 -18.80
N PRO A 440 -26.87 1.18 -19.39
CA PRO A 440 -27.26 0.27 -20.48
C PRO A 440 -28.45 -0.65 -20.16
N ASN A 441 -28.68 -0.93 -18.87
CA ASN A 441 -29.83 -1.70 -18.37
C ASN A 441 -31.09 -0.86 -18.09
N GLY A 442 -31.11 0.41 -18.52
CA GLY A 442 -32.24 1.34 -18.36
C GLY A 442 -32.34 2.04 -17.01
N LYS A 443 -31.41 1.81 -16.06
CA LYS A 443 -31.47 2.46 -14.74
C LYS A 443 -31.11 3.95 -14.83
N PRO A 444 -31.88 4.85 -14.18
CA PRO A 444 -31.61 6.28 -14.25
C PRO A 444 -30.35 6.67 -13.47
N VAL A 445 -29.61 7.61 -14.04
CA VAL A 445 -28.44 8.24 -13.44
C VAL A 445 -28.79 9.69 -13.13
N HIS A 446 -28.68 10.04 -11.85
CA HIS A 446 -29.05 11.35 -11.33
C HIS A 446 -27.82 12.21 -11.04
N GLN A 447 -27.96 13.50 -11.24
CA GLN A 447 -26.98 14.51 -10.89
C GLN A 447 -27.40 15.23 -9.61
N LEU A 448 -26.59 15.13 -8.56
CA LEU A 448 -26.84 15.79 -7.28
C LEU A 448 -26.46 17.28 -7.34
N GLY A 449 -27.01 18.04 -6.38
CA GLY A 449 -26.72 19.46 -6.22
C GLY A 449 -25.22 19.73 -5.97
N PRO A 450 -24.70 20.94 -6.27
CA PRO A 450 -23.28 21.25 -6.14
C PRO A 450 -22.68 20.95 -4.76
N HIS A 451 -23.50 21.05 -3.70
CA HIS A 451 -23.05 20.81 -2.33
C HIS A 451 -22.77 19.33 -1.99
N ARG A 452 -23.08 18.39 -2.90
CA ARG A 452 -22.73 16.96 -2.81
C ARG A 452 -21.57 16.55 -3.70
N ARG A 453 -20.92 17.51 -4.37
CA ARG A 453 -19.84 17.26 -5.32
C ARG A 453 -18.51 17.54 -4.65
N LEU A 454 -17.58 16.59 -4.65
CA LEU A 454 -16.27 16.83 -4.07
C LEU A 454 -15.40 17.77 -4.92
N ALA A 455 -15.62 17.83 -6.24
CA ALA A 455 -14.83 18.68 -7.13
C ALA A 455 -14.84 20.17 -6.72
N ARG A 456 -15.89 20.66 -6.04
CA ARG A 456 -15.97 22.05 -5.57
C ARG A 456 -14.87 22.42 -4.56
N TYR A 457 -14.38 21.45 -3.79
CA TYR A 457 -13.34 21.70 -2.79
C TYR A 457 -11.98 21.95 -3.43
N ALA A 458 -11.73 21.44 -4.64
CA ALA A 458 -10.46 21.62 -5.33
C ALA A 458 -10.10 23.12 -5.46
N THR A 459 -11.06 23.96 -5.87
CA THR A 459 -10.88 25.41 -5.96
C THR A 459 -10.60 26.05 -4.59
N THR A 460 -11.29 25.62 -3.53
CA THR A 460 -11.09 26.13 -2.15
C THR A 460 -9.66 25.88 -1.65
N PHE A 461 -9.09 24.73 -2.00
CA PHE A 461 -7.74 24.36 -1.58
C PHE A 461 -6.65 24.76 -2.60
N GLY A 462 -7.01 25.22 -3.79
CA GLY A 462 -6.09 25.65 -4.83
C GLY A 462 -5.44 24.49 -5.59
N VAL A 463 -6.15 23.37 -5.73
CA VAL A 463 -5.70 22.15 -6.43
C VAL A 463 -6.64 21.78 -7.58
N ARG A 464 -6.27 20.81 -8.42
CA ARG A 464 -7.17 20.28 -9.46
C ARG A 464 -8.13 19.25 -8.83
N PRO A 465 -9.35 19.05 -9.36
CA PRO A 465 -10.23 17.97 -8.90
C PRO A 465 -9.57 16.58 -8.95
N ALA A 466 -8.70 16.36 -9.95
CA ALA A 466 -7.88 15.16 -10.11
C ALA A 466 -6.85 14.94 -8.99
N ASP A 467 -6.49 15.99 -8.24
CA ASP A 467 -5.54 15.92 -7.12
C ASP A 467 -6.26 15.61 -5.79
N LEU A 468 -7.57 15.43 -5.80
CA LEU A 468 -8.31 14.97 -4.62
C LEU A 468 -8.15 13.45 -4.47
N THR A 469 -7.53 13.01 -3.37
CA THR A 469 -7.34 11.59 -3.06
C THR A 469 -7.95 11.23 -1.72
N ARG A 470 -8.33 9.97 -1.56
CA ARG A 470 -8.76 9.42 -0.27
C ARG A 470 -7.57 9.33 0.67
N LEU A 471 -7.65 10.01 1.80
CA LEU A 471 -6.56 10.12 2.77
C LEU A 471 -6.24 8.78 3.48
N ASP A 472 -7.23 7.89 3.56
CA ASP A 472 -7.15 6.61 4.27
C ASP A 472 -6.59 5.46 3.40
N THR A 473 -6.57 5.64 2.08
CA THR A 473 -6.26 4.55 1.15
C THR A 473 -5.40 4.97 -0.05
N ASP A 474 -5.04 6.26 -0.15
CA ASP A 474 -4.23 6.86 -1.23
C ASP A 474 -4.80 6.68 -2.65
N TRP A 475 -6.01 6.15 -2.79
CA TRP A 475 -6.71 6.07 -4.07
C TRP A 475 -7.27 7.43 -4.49
N PRO A 476 -7.29 7.74 -5.80
CA PRO A 476 -8.05 8.86 -6.31
C PRO A 476 -9.51 8.80 -5.85
N VAL A 477 -10.13 9.97 -5.68
CA VAL A 477 -11.58 10.02 -5.48
C VAL A 477 -12.28 9.60 -6.76
N ASP A 478 -13.27 8.71 -6.64
CA ASP A 478 -14.09 8.25 -7.77
C ASP A 478 -14.80 9.41 -8.48
N GLN A 479 -14.90 9.34 -9.81
CA GLN A 479 -15.56 10.37 -10.62
C GLN A 479 -17.00 10.63 -10.17
N ASP A 480 -17.76 9.57 -9.86
CA ASP A 480 -19.13 9.69 -9.34
C ASP A 480 -19.21 10.56 -8.08
N LEU A 481 -18.19 10.52 -7.23
CA LEU A 481 -18.12 11.31 -6.01
C LEU A 481 -17.58 12.74 -6.27
N LEU A 482 -16.65 12.91 -7.21
CA LEU A 482 -16.20 14.22 -7.67
C LEU A 482 -17.37 15.02 -8.26
N ASP A 483 -18.14 14.39 -9.13
CA ASP A 483 -19.21 15.01 -9.91
C ASP A 483 -20.57 14.93 -9.21
N GLY A 484 -20.73 14.12 -8.15
CA GLY A 484 -22.00 13.91 -7.46
C GLY A 484 -23.03 13.21 -8.32
N ILE A 485 -22.62 12.13 -8.99
CA ILE A 485 -23.45 11.26 -9.81
C ILE A 485 -23.88 10.04 -8.98
N VAL A 486 -25.13 9.61 -9.15
CA VAL A 486 -25.64 8.41 -8.48
C VAL A 486 -26.60 7.65 -9.39
N THR A 487 -26.40 6.34 -9.51
CA THR A 487 -27.33 5.44 -10.19
C THR A 487 -28.37 4.92 -9.19
N VAL A 488 -29.65 5.22 -9.42
CA VAL A 488 -30.76 4.76 -8.57
C VAL A 488 -31.49 3.62 -9.25
N HIS A 489 -31.83 2.59 -8.46
CA HIS A 489 -32.44 1.35 -8.96
C HIS A 489 -33.94 1.28 -8.69
N GLU A 490 -34.38 1.87 -7.57
CA GLU A 490 -35.74 1.81 -7.06
C GLU A 490 -36.36 3.21 -7.17
N PRO A 491 -37.54 3.36 -7.81
CA PRO A 491 -38.12 4.67 -8.08
C PRO A 491 -38.47 5.46 -6.81
N ASP A 492 -38.74 4.78 -5.71
CA ASP A 492 -39.12 5.39 -4.42
C ASP A 492 -37.92 5.83 -3.58
N VAL A 493 -36.69 5.53 -4.01
CA VAL A 493 -35.47 5.88 -3.27
C VAL A 493 -34.93 7.21 -3.77
N GLU A 494 -34.91 8.21 -2.90
CA GLU A 494 -34.35 9.53 -3.21
C GLU A 494 -32.85 9.45 -3.58
N PRO A 495 -32.40 10.08 -4.67
CA PRO A 495 -31.00 10.01 -5.11
C PRO A 495 -29.99 10.49 -4.07
N ALA A 496 -30.24 11.61 -3.40
CA ALA A 496 -29.35 12.15 -2.37
C ALA A 496 -29.21 11.19 -1.17
N ARG A 497 -30.33 10.57 -0.75
CA ARG A 497 -30.34 9.55 0.30
C ARG A 497 -29.53 8.33 -0.12
N ARG A 498 -29.74 7.84 -1.35
CA ARG A 498 -29.00 6.69 -1.89
C ARG A 498 -27.49 6.94 -1.90
N HIS A 499 -27.07 8.11 -2.37
CA HIS A 499 -25.66 8.49 -2.46
C HIS A 499 -24.99 8.52 -1.09
N VAL A 500 -25.60 9.22 -0.11
CA VAL A 500 -25.05 9.30 1.25
C VAL A 500 -25.02 7.92 1.92
N GLU A 501 -26.11 7.15 1.87
CA GLU A 501 -26.15 5.82 2.50
C GLU A 501 -25.11 4.85 1.88
N GLN A 502 -24.93 4.87 0.55
CA GLN A 502 -23.96 4.00 -0.14
C GLN A 502 -22.51 4.31 0.24
N LEU A 503 -22.18 5.60 0.36
CA LEU A 503 -20.84 6.04 0.76
C LEU A 503 -20.61 5.79 2.25
N ALA A 504 -21.51 6.28 3.11
CA ALA A 504 -21.37 6.23 4.56
C ALA A 504 -21.29 4.81 5.08
N ALA A 505 -22.04 3.86 4.50
CA ALA A 505 -22.03 2.46 4.93
C ALA A 505 -20.64 1.81 4.81
N ARG A 506 -19.79 2.30 3.90
CA ARG A 506 -18.46 1.74 3.61
C ARG A 506 -17.33 2.48 4.33
N LEU A 507 -17.65 3.50 5.11
CA LEU A 507 -16.66 4.41 5.70
C LEU A 507 -16.61 4.24 7.22
N PRO A 508 -15.40 4.26 7.82
CA PRO A 508 -15.25 4.19 9.27
C PRO A 508 -15.94 5.40 9.91
N GLY A 509 -16.77 5.16 10.93
CA GLY A 509 -17.50 6.23 11.63
C GLY A 509 -18.42 7.11 10.76
N ALA A 510 -18.78 6.67 9.54
CA ALA A 510 -19.41 7.53 8.53
C ALA A 510 -18.59 8.80 8.23
N ARG A 511 -17.26 8.68 8.15
CA ARG A 511 -16.34 9.79 7.84
C ARG A 511 -15.54 9.51 6.57
N LEU A 512 -15.60 10.43 5.62
CA LEU A 512 -14.75 10.46 4.43
C LEU A 512 -13.62 11.46 4.66
N PHE A 513 -12.38 11.01 4.54
CA PHE A 513 -11.19 11.87 4.61
C PHE A 513 -10.57 12.01 3.22
N VAL A 514 -10.39 13.26 2.77
CA VAL A 514 -9.89 13.60 1.44
C VAL A 514 -8.70 14.52 1.57
N LEU A 515 -7.58 14.13 0.96
CA LEU A 515 -6.42 14.98 0.77
C LEU A 515 -6.64 15.88 -0.45
N ALA A 516 -6.44 17.18 -0.28
CA ALA A 516 -6.43 18.18 -1.33
C ALA A 516 -5.01 18.73 -1.46
N ALA A 517 -4.13 17.93 -2.05
CA ALA A 517 -2.74 18.30 -2.28
C ALA A 517 -2.30 17.78 -3.64
N ALA A 518 -1.49 18.57 -4.35
CA ALA A 518 -0.80 18.05 -5.52
C ALA A 518 0.00 16.80 -5.11
N PRO A 519 0.02 15.73 -5.95
CA PRO A 519 0.82 14.56 -5.68
C PRO A 519 2.27 14.95 -5.38
N ASP A 520 2.79 14.49 -4.24
CA ASP A 520 4.17 14.70 -3.84
C ASP A 520 5.06 13.74 -4.65
N ALA A 521 5.34 14.14 -5.88
CA ALA A 521 6.06 13.36 -6.87
C ALA A 521 7.32 14.08 -7.32
N PRO A 522 8.41 13.36 -7.63
CA PRO A 522 9.48 13.92 -8.44
C PRO A 522 8.95 14.27 -9.84
N SER A 523 9.71 15.07 -10.58
CA SER A 523 9.35 15.38 -11.97
C SER A 523 9.42 14.13 -12.85
N LEU A 524 8.61 14.08 -13.91
CA LEU A 524 8.72 13.02 -14.92
C LEU A 524 10.15 12.96 -15.51
N THR A 525 10.78 14.13 -15.67
CA THR A 525 12.18 14.23 -16.12
C THR A 525 13.15 13.51 -15.19
N ASP A 526 12.97 13.62 -13.86
CA ASP A 526 13.81 12.89 -12.90
C ASP A 526 13.60 11.38 -13.01
N LEU A 527 12.38 10.92 -13.27
CA LEU A 527 12.10 9.50 -13.47
C LEU A 527 12.69 8.97 -14.79
N LEU A 528 12.59 9.73 -15.89
CA LEU A 528 13.24 9.39 -17.16
C LEU A 528 14.76 9.33 -17.00
N ARG A 529 15.33 10.27 -16.25
CA ARG A 529 16.75 10.29 -15.93
C ARG A 529 17.14 9.08 -15.07
N LEU A 530 16.33 8.68 -14.10
CA LEU A 530 16.53 7.44 -13.33
C LEU A 530 16.51 6.21 -14.26
N ALA A 531 15.51 6.09 -15.12
CA ALA A 531 15.38 4.99 -16.06
C ALA A 531 16.62 4.89 -16.95
N HIS A 532 17.04 6.02 -17.53
CA HIS A 532 18.27 6.10 -18.29
C HIS A 532 19.49 5.73 -17.45
N ALA A 533 19.64 6.26 -16.24
CA ALA A 533 20.78 5.97 -15.36
C ALA A 533 20.91 4.46 -15.07
N LEU A 534 19.79 3.75 -14.96
CA LEU A 534 19.72 2.32 -14.67
C LEU A 534 19.74 1.42 -15.92
N ASP A 535 19.83 1.99 -17.13
CA ASP A 535 19.69 1.27 -18.42
C ASP A 535 18.34 0.54 -18.56
N LEU A 536 17.28 1.17 -18.04
CA LEU A 536 15.89 0.73 -18.14
C LEU A 536 15.15 1.55 -19.20
N ALA A 537 14.00 1.03 -19.62
CA ALA A 537 13.02 1.77 -20.39
C ALA A 537 11.96 2.37 -19.44
N ALA A 538 11.65 3.65 -19.62
CA ALA A 538 10.47 4.27 -19.02
C ALA A 538 9.30 4.13 -20.01
N VAL A 539 8.25 3.45 -19.59
CA VAL A 539 7.03 3.23 -20.38
C VAL A 539 5.94 4.13 -19.83
N LEU A 540 5.42 5.01 -20.68
CA LEU A 540 4.37 5.97 -20.37
C LEU A 540 3.14 5.62 -21.20
N THR A 541 1.99 5.50 -20.55
CA THR A 541 0.69 5.34 -21.23
C THR A 541 -0.15 6.58 -20.98
N TYR A 542 -0.70 7.16 -22.04
CA TYR A 542 -1.55 8.34 -22.00
C TYR A 542 -2.86 8.09 -22.75
N CYS A 543 -3.98 8.50 -22.17
CA CYS A 543 -5.28 8.52 -22.85
C CYS A 543 -5.98 9.85 -22.60
N ASP A 544 -6.50 10.46 -23.68
CA ASP A 544 -7.28 11.69 -23.63
C ASP A 544 -8.77 11.39 -23.74
N HIS A 545 -9.50 11.60 -22.65
CA HIS A 545 -10.95 11.45 -22.55
C HIS A 545 -11.69 12.80 -22.51
N ARG A 546 -11.06 13.92 -22.89
CA ARG A 546 -11.73 15.23 -22.85
C ARG A 546 -12.88 15.35 -23.84
N LEU A 547 -12.95 14.51 -24.87
CA LEU A 547 -14.10 14.45 -25.78
C LEU A 547 -15.34 13.81 -25.13
N ASP A 548 -15.16 13.07 -24.03
CA ASP A 548 -16.26 12.49 -23.27
C ASP A 548 -16.87 13.50 -22.27
N ALA A 549 -16.33 14.73 -22.19
CA ALA A 549 -16.75 15.79 -21.28
C ALA A 549 -18.28 15.96 -21.22
N GLY A 550 -18.82 15.77 -20.02
CA GLY A 550 -20.25 15.94 -19.73
C GLY A 550 -21.09 14.66 -19.85
N ASP A 551 -20.52 13.55 -20.34
CA ASP A 551 -21.16 12.23 -20.26
C ASP A 551 -20.86 11.54 -18.91
N PRO A 552 -21.82 11.46 -17.98
CA PRO A 552 -21.58 10.88 -16.66
C PRO A 552 -21.31 9.37 -16.69
N LEU A 553 -21.50 8.69 -17.83
CA LEU A 553 -21.25 7.25 -17.97
C LEU A 553 -19.84 6.93 -18.45
N LYS A 554 -19.06 7.96 -18.81
CA LYS A 554 -17.72 7.81 -19.38
C LYS A 554 -16.65 8.42 -18.50
N ILE A 555 -15.44 7.90 -18.63
CA ILE A 555 -14.25 8.44 -17.98
C ILE A 555 -13.99 9.85 -18.52
N GLN A 556 -13.60 10.77 -17.64
CA GLN A 556 -13.36 12.17 -17.98
C GLN A 556 -11.89 12.59 -17.86
N GLY A 557 -11.50 13.56 -18.69
CA GLY A 557 -10.22 14.26 -18.59
C GLY A 557 -9.04 13.47 -19.16
N GLU A 558 -7.89 13.52 -18.49
CA GLU A 558 -6.68 12.79 -18.91
C GLU A 558 -6.46 11.56 -18.01
N ARG A 559 -5.83 10.53 -18.58
CA ARG A 559 -5.34 9.38 -17.83
C ARG A 559 -3.89 9.07 -18.19
N TRP A 560 -3.08 8.85 -17.16
CA TRP A 560 -1.65 8.60 -17.25
C TRP A 560 -1.29 7.32 -16.49
N ASP A 561 -0.33 6.57 -17.01
CA ASP A 561 0.40 5.53 -16.29
C ASP A 561 1.89 5.64 -16.63
N VAL A 562 2.74 5.35 -15.66
CA VAL A 562 4.18 5.40 -15.82
C VAL A 562 4.79 4.21 -15.09
N ARG A 563 5.68 3.48 -15.78
CA ARG A 563 6.40 2.34 -15.21
C ARG A 563 7.82 2.23 -15.74
N LEU A 564 8.67 1.57 -14.98
CA LEU A 564 10.01 1.17 -15.43
C LEU A 564 10.00 -0.30 -15.83
N ALA A 565 10.71 -0.62 -16.92
CA ALA A 565 10.83 -1.97 -17.43
C ALA A 565 12.24 -2.24 -17.96
N ALA A 566 12.62 -3.53 -18.05
CA ALA A 566 13.84 -3.92 -18.75
C ALA A 566 13.82 -3.43 -20.20
N ARG A 567 15.00 -3.09 -20.74
CA ARG A 567 15.13 -2.63 -22.13
C ARG A 567 14.61 -3.71 -23.09
N GLY A 568 13.71 -3.32 -23.99
CA GLY A 568 13.10 -4.25 -24.95
C GLY A 568 12.05 -5.19 -24.36
N ALA A 569 11.62 -4.99 -23.11
CA ALA A 569 10.46 -5.67 -22.57
C ALA A 569 9.23 -5.46 -23.48
N GLN A 570 8.39 -6.48 -23.59
CA GLN A 570 7.16 -6.38 -24.37
C GLN A 570 6.24 -5.31 -23.78
N VAL A 571 5.69 -4.48 -24.65
CA VAL A 571 4.72 -3.45 -24.30
C VAL A 571 3.32 -4.07 -24.36
N GLY A 572 2.56 -3.94 -23.28
CA GLY A 572 1.20 -4.45 -23.16
C GLY A 572 0.14 -3.36 -23.31
N ALA A 573 -1.11 -3.78 -23.44
CA ALA A 573 -2.32 -2.94 -23.52
C ALA A 573 -2.83 -2.53 -22.12
N GLU A 574 -1.94 -2.02 -21.27
CA GLU A 574 -2.31 -1.59 -19.92
C GLU A 574 -3.09 -0.28 -19.97
N LEU A 575 -4.23 -0.22 -19.28
CA LEU A 575 -5.04 1.00 -19.23
C LEU A 575 -4.46 2.00 -18.22
N PRO A 576 -4.40 3.29 -18.58
CA PRO A 576 -3.89 4.30 -17.65
C PRO A 576 -4.92 4.66 -16.57
N PHE A 577 -4.47 4.76 -15.32
CA PHE A 577 -5.35 5.01 -14.16
C PHE A 577 -5.09 6.33 -13.44
N GLY A 578 -3.90 6.91 -13.54
CA GLY A 578 -3.55 8.16 -12.88
C GLY A 578 -4.28 9.34 -13.52
N ALA A 579 -4.92 10.19 -12.71
CA ALA A 579 -5.65 11.35 -13.23
C ALA A 579 -4.73 12.51 -13.69
N SER A 580 -3.43 12.39 -13.45
CA SER A 580 -2.39 13.35 -13.86
C SER A 580 -1.04 12.65 -14.00
N VAL A 581 -0.09 13.29 -14.70
CA VAL A 581 1.28 12.78 -14.84
C VAL A 581 1.99 12.72 -13.49
N GLU A 582 1.75 13.69 -12.61
CA GLU A 582 2.34 13.72 -11.27
C GLU A 582 1.84 12.54 -10.42
N ALA A 583 0.54 12.21 -10.51
CA ALA A 583 -0.02 11.06 -9.81
C ALA A 583 0.56 9.73 -10.33
N ALA A 584 0.74 9.61 -11.64
CA ALA A 584 1.33 8.42 -12.25
C ALA A 584 2.81 8.25 -11.87
N VAL A 585 3.58 9.34 -11.84
CA VAL A 585 4.98 9.32 -11.37
C VAL A 585 5.08 8.97 -9.89
N ALA A 586 4.23 9.55 -9.02
CA ALA A 586 4.19 9.21 -7.60
C ALA A 586 3.99 7.70 -7.40
N ARG A 587 3.01 7.11 -8.11
CA ARG A 587 2.73 5.67 -8.03
C ARG A 587 3.90 4.82 -8.53
N CYS A 588 4.58 5.24 -9.60
CA CYS A 588 5.77 4.55 -10.10
C CYS A 588 6.90 4.52 -9.07
N VAL A 589 7.14 5.63 -8.37
CA VAL A 589 8.17 5.74 -7.32
C VAL A 589 7.81 4.92 -6.09
N GLU A 590 6.54 4.92 -5.68
CA GLU A 590 6.04 4.09 -4.59
C GLU A 590 6.27 2.59 -4.86
N HIS A 591 6.15 2.16 -6.12
CA HIS A 591 6.32 0.78 -6.55
C HIS A 591 7.68 0.52 -7.23
N LEU A 592 8.67 1.40 -7.02
CA LEU A 592 9.96 1.33 -7.70
C LEU A 592 10.64 -0.03 -7.55
N ASP A 593 10.70 -0.58 -6.33
CA ASP A 593 11.35 -1.88 -6.08
C ASP A 593 10.69 -3.01 -6.87
N SER A 594 9.36 -3.00 -6.99
CA SER A 594 8.63 -3.99 -7.82
C SER A 594 9.01 -3.89 -9.29
N HIS A 595 9.18 -2.66 -9.82
CA HIS A 595 9.65 -2.45 -11.18
C HIS A 595 11.11 -2.92 -11.38
N LEU A 596 11.98 -2.66 -10.39
CA LEU A 596 13.38 -3.09 -10.42
C LEU A 596 13.51 -4.61 -10.41
N VAL A 597 12.78 -5.29 -9.50
CA VAL A 597 12.74 -6.76 -9.43
C VAL A 597 12.22 -7.35 -10.74
N ALA A 598 11.17 -6.76 -11.34
CA ALA A 598 10.65 -7.21 -12.62
C ALA A 598 11.64 -7.02 -13.80
N ALA A 599 12.59 -6.09 -13.67
CA ALA A 599 13.63 -5.86 -14.67
C ALA A 599 14.84 -6.80 -14.54
N VAL A 600 14.96 -7.53 -13.43
CA VAL A 600 16.03 -8.54 -13.26
C VAL A 600 15.69 -9.80 -14.07
N PRO A 601 16.63 -10.36 -14.85
CA PRO A 601 16.41 -11.64 -15.53
C PRO A 601 16.06 -12.75 -14.54
N ARG A 602 15.09 -13.61 -14.88
CA ARG A 602 14.66 -14.71 -13.99
C ARG A 602 15.65 -15.87 -13.97
N GLU A 603 16.41 -16.06 -15.05
CA GLU A 603 17.37 -17.14 -15.17
C GLU A 603 18.59 -16.87 -14.26
N PRO A 604 18.96 -17.78 -13.35
CA PRO A 604 19.95 -17.50 -12.30
C PRO A 604 21.38 -17.29 -12.84
N ASP A 605 21.68 -17.81 -14.03
CA ASP A 605 22.97 -17.71 -14.73
C ASP A 605 23.16 -16.38 -15.48
N GLN A 606 22.06 -15.67 -15.75
CA GLN A 606 22.11 -14.31 -16.30
C GLN A 606 22.50 -13.29 -15.23
N PRO A 607 23.34 -12.29 -15.56
CA PRO A 607 23.77 -11.27 -14.59
C PRO A 607 22.65 -10.31 -14.21
N VAL A 608 22.62 -9.94 -12.93
CA VAL A 608 21.87 -8.75 -12.49
C VAL A 608 22.45 -7.51 -13.21
N PRO A 609 21.58 -6.59 -13.67
CA PRO A 609 22.00 -5.27 -14.15
C PRO A 609 22.98 -4.60 -13.18
N SER A 610 24.01 -3.93 -13.71
CA SER A 610 25.04 -3.25 -12.92
C SER A 610 25.46 -1.97 -13.64
N PRO A 611 24.57 -0.96 -13.70
CA PRO A 611 24.83 0.28 -14.43
C PRO A 611 26.09 1.02 -13.95
N GLN A 612 26.84 1.56 -14.92
CA GLN A 612 28.02 2.41 -14.71
C GLN A 612 27.90 3.62 -15.63
N THR A 613 26.96 4.49 -15.31
CA THR A 613 26.48 5.53 -16.22
C THR A 613 27.18 6.83 -15.93
N ALA A 614 27.81 7.42 -16.93
CA ALA A 614 28.38 8.75 -16.83
C ALA A 614 27.26 9.82 -16.77
N PRO A 615 27.55 11.01 -16.22
CA PRO A 615 26.64 12.16 -16.30
C PRO A 615 26.14 12.39 -17.72
N ALA A 616 24.85 12.70 -17.85
CA ALA A 616 24.17 12.95 -19.12
C ALA A 616 23.33 14.23 -19.06
N PRO A 617 23.11 14.91 -20.20
CA PRO A 617 22.22 16.06 -20.24
C PRO A 617 20.79 15.66 -19.82
N PRO A 618 19.99 16.62 -19.32
CA PRO A 618 18.62 16.36 -18.93
C PRO A 618 17.79 15.85 -20.11
N VAL A 619 16.94 14.85 -19.86
CA VAL A 619 15.95 14.39 -20.83
C VAL A 619 14.86 15.46 -20.97
N PRO A 620 14.49 15.89 -22.18
CA PRO A 620 13.36 16.80 -22.37
C PRO A 620 12.06 16.22 -21.81
N ASP A 621 11.20 17.06 -21.25
CA ASP A 621 9.89 16.62 -20.74
C ASP A 621 8.98 16.22 -21.92
N PRO A 622 8.52 14.95 -21.99
CA PRO A 622 7.70 14.47 -23.11
C PRO A 622 6.22 14.85 -23.00
N THR A 623 5.78 15.45 -21.89
CA THR A 623 4.36 15.58 -21.53
C THR A 623 3.52 16.26 -22.62
N GLU A 624 3.94 17.43 -23.13
CA GLU A 624 3.18 18.18 -24.13
C GLU A 624 3.11 17.47 -25.50
N LEU A 625 4.19 16.80 -25.89
CA LEU A 625 4.23 16.01 -27.12
C LEU A 625 3.31 14.79 -27.03
N LEU A 626 3.30 14.09 -25.89
CA LEU A 626 2.37 12.98 -25.66
C LEU A 626 0.92 13.45 -25.64
N ARG A 627 0.63 14.60 -25.02
CA ARG A 627 -0.70 15.23 -25.08
C ARG A 627 -1.12 15.56 -26.51
N ARG A 628 -0.20 15.97 -27.38
CA ARG A 628 -0.49 16.21 -28.80
C ARG A 628 -0.86 14.92 -29.52
N VAL A 629 -0.10 13.84 -29.31
CA VAL A 629 -0.39 12.52 -29.91
C VAL A 629 -1.71 11.96 -29.40
N GLY A 630 -1.96 11.98 -28.08
CA GLY A 630 -3.21 11.43 -27.54
C GLY A 630 -4.44 12.28 -27.88
N ARG A 631 -4.32 13.59 -28.09
CA ARG A 631 -5.40 14.39 -28.68
C ARG A 631 -5.79 13.93 -30.09
N HIS A 632 -4.81 13.51 -30.88
CA HIS A 632 -5.07 12.97 -32.22
C HIS A 632 -5.76 11.61 -32.16
N TYR A 633 -5.41 10.77 -31.18
CA TYR A 633 -6.01 9.46 -30.92
C TYR A 633 -6.95 9.47 -29.69
N ALA A 634 -7.82 10.48 -29.57
CA ALA A 634 -8.67 10.64 -28.40
C ALA A 634 -9.52 9.40 -28.11
N GLY A 635 -9.64 9.03 -26.82
CA GLY A 635 -10.31 7.81 -26.36
C GLY A 635 -9.51 6.51 -26.51
N GLN A 636 -8.34 6.54 -27.16
CA GLN A 636 -7.46 5.38 -27.33
C GLN A 636 -6.13 5.59 -26.57
N PRO A 637 -5.68 4.61 -25.77
CA PRO A 637 -4.41 4.73 -25.06
C PRO A 637 -3.20 4.71 -26.02
N VAL A 638 -2.37 5.75 -25.93
CA VAL A 638 -1.07 5.85 -26.60
C VAL A 638 0.02 5.44 -25.61
N VAL A 639 0.90 4.53 -26.03
CA VAL A 639 2.03 4.08 -25.23
C VAL A 639 3.33 4.60 -25.83
N ALA A 640 4.19 5.17 -25.00
CA ALA A 640 5.51 5.63 -25.35
C ALA A 640 6.57 4.93 -24.49
N SER A 641 7.62 4.42 -25.11
CA SER A 641 8.77 3.84 -24.39
C SER A 641 10.01 4.66 -24.70
N PHE A 642 10.67 5.11 -23.65
CA PHE A 642 11.91 5.88 -23.69
C PHE A 642 13.03 5.05 -23.12
N ASP A 643 14.05 4.78 -23.91
CA ASP A 643 15.31 4.23 -23.46
C ASP A 643 16.48 5.03 -24.04
N ARG A 644 17.71 4.65 -23.70
CA ARG A 644 18.91 5.33 -24.19
C ARG A 644 19.08 5.31 -25.72
N THR A 645 18.38 4.41 -26.42
CA THR A 645 18.48 4.25 -27.87
C THR A 645 17.43 5.08 -28.62
N GLY A 646 16.40 5.56 -27.93
CA GLY A 646 15.44 6.50 -28.47
C GLY A 646 14.02 6.31 -27.94
N CYS A 647 13.06 6.69 -28.76
CA CYS A 647 11.63 6.68 -28.45
C CYS A 647 10.87 5.73 -29.40
N ARG A 648 9.94 4.97 -28.85
CA ARG A 648 8.99 4.13 -29.60
C ARG A 648 7.57 4.44 -29.16
N LEU A 649 6.66 4.53 -30.13
CA LEU A 649 5.24 4.84 -29.92
C LEU A 649 4.35 3.70 -30.41
N TRP A 650 3.32 3.40 -29.64
CA TRP A 650 2.26 2.44 -29.97
C TRP A 650 0.89 3.02 -29.66
N LEU A 651 -0.12 2.48 -30.32
CA LEU A 651 -1.53 2.68 -30.04
C LEU A 651 -2.12 1.40 -29.48
N THR A 652 -2.93 1.50 -28.43
CA THR A 652 -3.66 0.36 -27.87
C THR A 652 -5.02 0.22 -28.56
N GLU A 653 -5.29 -0.96 -29.09
CA GLU A 653 -6.53 -1.34 -29.76
C GLU A 653 -7.12 -2.59 -29.06
N GLU A 654 -8.38 -2.94 -29.33
CA GLU A 654 -9.03 -4.11 -28.70
C GLU A 654 -8.27 -5.44 -28.93
N SER A 655 -7.56 -5.55 -30.05
CA SER A 655 -6.79 -6.73 -30.45
C SER A 655 -5.33 -6.74 -29.97
N GLY A 656 -4.85 -5.67 -29.33
CA GLY A 656 -3.48 -5.56 -28.83
C GLY A 656 -2.85 -4.18 -29.04
N VAL A 657 -1.53 -4.14 -29.23
CA VAL A 657 -0.78 -2.89 -29.45
C VAL A 657 -0.31 -2.78 -30.91
N ARG A 658 -0.59 -1.65 -31.56
CA ARG A 658 -0.16 -1.34 -32.92
C ARG A 658 0.99 -0.33 -32.89
N PRO A 659 2.16 -0.62 -33.50
CA PRO A 659 3.26 0.34 -33.57
C PRO A 659 2.88 1.56 -34.42
N LEU A 660 3.23 2.75 -33.94
CA LEU A 660 3.00 4.03 -34.62
C LEU A 660 4.29 4.60 -35.23
N ALA A 661 5.34 4.73 -34.41
CA ALA A 661 6.61 5.33 -34.83
C ALA A 661 7.78 4.86 -33.96
N GLN A 662 8.99 4.93 -34.51
CA GLN A 662 10.24 4.75 -33.79
C GLN A 662 11.23 5.80 -34.29
N ALA A 663 11.87 6.52 -33.36
CA ALA A 663 12.87 7.54 -33.69
C ALA A 663 13.87 7.73 -32.54
N ALA A 664 14.90 8.54 -32.77
CA ALA A 664 15.89 8.88 -31.74
C ALA A 664 15.29 9.76 -30.63
N THR A 665 14.33 10.61 -30.97
CA THR A 665 13.63 11.50 -30.02
C THR A 665 12.12 11.39 -30.20
N LEU A 666 11.37 11.81 -29.17
CA LEU A 666 9.91 11.90 -29.29
C LEU A 666 9.49 12.96 -30.32
N GLU A 667 10.23 14.06 -30.43
CA GLU A 667 9.95 15.12 -31.40
C GLU A 667 10.04 14.58 -32.84
N ASP A 668 11.07 13.78 -33.14
CA ASP A 668 11.22 13.13 -34.44
C ASP A 668 10.10 12.11 -34.69
N ALA A 669 9.70 11.35 -33.66
CA ALA A 669 8.62 10.38 -33.76
C ALA A 669 7.26 11.06 -34.03
N VAL A 670 6.96 12.16 -33.34
CA VAL A 670 5.74 12.97 -33.56
C VAL A 670 5.77 13.62 -34.94
N SER A 671 6.92 14.15 -35.36
CA SER A 671 7.11 14.73 -36.69
C SER A 671 6.88 13.68 -37.79
N ALA A 672 7.33 12.44 -37.59
CA ALA A 672 7.10 11.33 -38.51
C ALA A 672 5.61 10.97 -38.67
N LEU A 673 4.80 11.18 -37.62
CA LEU A 673 3.34 11.03 -37.66
C LEU A 673 2.63 12.22 -38.34
N ARG A 674 3.37 13.28 -38.71
CA ARG A 674 2.85 14.51 -39.31
C ARG A 674 1.82 15.23 -38.42
N LEU A 675 2.00 15.12 -37.10
CA LEU A 675 1.14 15.74 -36.10
C LEU A 675 1.60 17.13 -35.72
#